data_AF-A0A4Q2VDH2-F1
#
_entry.id   AF-A0A4Q2VDH2-F1
#
_cell.length_a   1.000
_cell.length_b   1.000
_cell.length_c   1.000
_cell.angle_alpha   90.00
_cell.angle_beta   90.00
_cell.angle_gamma   90.00
#
_symmetry.space_group_name_H-M   'P 1'
#
loop_
_entity.id
_entity.type
_entity.pdbx_description
1 polymer ?
#
loop_
_entity_poly.entity_id
_entity_poly.type
_entity_poly.pdbx_seq_one_letter_code
_entity_poly.pdbx_strand_id
1 'polypeptide(L)'
;MVLHFWRYLQRCDARVIVPEDRAFNLPEGWWSDPVRFQLERRAIFSQTWICVSHRGRFRSPGDYVVYDIAGFRILMILGKDMVVRSFHNVCRHRAFPVARKQSGSATILGCRYHGWSYNTEGRLIKAPYFDNLTGFDKSLNSLFEIYTKQDSRGFLHINVSRDKGLPATAPVAGLEMDKLEKIGPDTELLESIEFSGNFNWKVILNQPNVTSHPTASNSTNSSRPFPAEGPSSVGELLSFPLTTVHTMFDRPFWYQLTYSPVAVDQTNLRCDVYINNPKGPFKLDGAAMDFLEREIQQRLLAFENQYKQLITSRDEAIGNSDQAKVADAVEMHRRQEADRGFEIKPTALKQQNGDAKLSKADRTSETLQQQKKSPEPLNDNPSTITLNPLTADECTHEEVEEIGPVKDGEMTLWPESEDISLTDLMDFDSTNFGGDFGDSLHSITIETPNFDFSTSDWLPDFCFHMSSQRTSWLDPGLSGQIQPPGINSDSSMRLLKCWFDEVCPAWSGFDSKSNMNRKMAEDLWQSSPPVFVALQSMSASFLSARLPQMRHSAMSLLKTATLSVQAEIHELNEKNALDAMPAGIMFSLLCLGTTICWLDTRRVGWPFLQEAKTLLRWSSQQQFATDADKLDFFNKSLVYWDMLISFIYDPEPGTDIHQVSALPSTFQRSGFLDTHSQSSYEADPHPWTGVSILSSVLFTRSIRLCRASRRRITGSSRALDSPLTVPEIEQAKELEVELLQLQLSPRPSLNDTGDKCTSSNHLLHVAEAYQLASLLQLYIQFPSLLAHHSQLVPRDPSEVETTMLWHKRIIPLTLRIIEVLERIPSESGSSAIQPLLYVCAATGLRYTPTSRLETESNSISGGSQAKPRPMESILDYLDLLKDPLEHSKEDVDLLPVSQMAIDVSKGRAFILRRLSVFKECLHPGPLGVAEKFTKELWAAYDEAPRWSMDVCWISLMDKKDLRTMFG
;
A
#
# COMPACT_ATOMS: atom_id res chain seq x y z
N MET A 1 47.71 -4.88 -21.54
CA MET A 1 46.95 -5.83 -20.71
C MET A 1 45.61 -5.27 -20.23
N VAL A 2 45.56 -4.17 -19.47
CA VAL A 2 44.29 -3.67 -18.85
C VAL A 2 43.15 -3.42 -19.86
N LEU A 3 43.41 -2.82 -21.03
CA LEU A 3 42.38 -2.68 -22.08
C LEU A 3 41.90 -4.00 -22.72
N HIS A 4 42.70 -5.07 -22.66
CA HIS A 4 42.27 -6.40 -23.10
C HIS A 4 41.37 -7.07 -22.05
N PHE A 5 41.61 -6.82 -20.76
CA PHE A 5 40.76 -7.32 -19.67
C PHE A 5 39.35 -6.69 -19.71
N TRP A 6 39.26 -5.37 -19.96
CA TRP A 6 37.96 -4.71 -20.14
C TRP A 6 37.22 -5.17 -21.41
N ARG A 7 37.91 -5.41 -22.53
CA ARG A 7 37.30 -5.99 -23.73
C ARG A 7 36.92 -7.47 -23.58
N TYR A 8 37.52 -8.21 -22.65
CA TYR A 8 37.13 -9.57 -22.32
C TYR A 8 35.79 -9.58 -21.55
N LEU A 9 35.65 -8.73 -20.54
CA LEU A 9 34.40 -8.59 -19.77
C LEU A 9 33.22 -8.07 -20.60
N GLN A 10 33.47 -7.21 -21.61
CA GLN A 10 32.42 -6.70 -22.51
C GLN A 10 32.04 -7.63 -23.68
N ARG A 11 32.66 -8.82 -23.81
CA ARG A 11 32.36 -9.79 -24.89
C ARG A 11 31.80 -11.12 -24.41
N CYS A 12 31.61 -11.29 -23.12
CA CYS A 12 31.07 -12.52 -22.55
C CYS A 12 29.54 -12.47 -22.47
N ASP A 13 28.87 -12.84 -23.58
CA ASP A 13 27.62 -13.61 -23.55
C ASP A 13 27.89 -15.00 -22.94
N ALA A 14 28.43 -15.01 -21.72
CA ALA A 14 28.79 -16.21 -21.00
C ALA A 14 27.53 -16.84 -20.44
N ARG A 15 26.88 -17.69 -21.26
CA ARG A 15 26.21 -18.86 -20.73
C ARG A 15 27.20 -19.57 -19.82
N VAL A 16 27.00 -19.48 -18.51
CA VAL A 16 27.83 -20.17 -17.53
C VAL A 16 27.58 -21.66 -17.73
N ILE A 17 28.53 -22.33 -18.39
CA ILE A 17 28.59 -23.79 -18.41
C ILE A 17 29.08 -24.18 -17.01
N VAL A 18 28.12 -24.43 -16.12
CA VAL A 18 28.40 -25.01 -14.80
C VAL A 18 28.93 -26.43 -15.05
N PRO A 19 30.10 -26.82 -14.50
CA PRO A 19 30.53 -28.22 -14.51
C PRO A 19 29.50 -29.06 -13.74
N GLU A 20 29.01 -30.14 -14.35
CA GLU A 20 27.80 -30.86 -13.88
C GLU A 20 27.93 -31.51 -12.48
N ASP A 21 29.14 -31.61 -11.92
CA ASP A 21 29.48 -32.35 -10.70
C ASP A 21 29.87 -31.49 -9.47
N ARG A 22 29.42 -30.23 -9.36
CA ARG A 22 29.70 -29.41 -8.17
C ARG A 22 28.47 -29.25 -7.26
N ALA A 23 28.56 -29.82 -6.06
CA ALA A 23 27.63 -29.57 -4.97
C ALA A 23 27.50 -28.05 -4.71
N PHE A 24 26.27 -27.53 -4.75
CA PHE A 24 25.96 -26.12 -4.56
C PHE A 24 25.20 -25.93 -3.25
N ASN A 25 25.77 -25.17 -2.32
CA ASN A 25 25.09 -24.85 -1.06
C ASN A 25 23.93 -23.88 -1.34
N LEU A 26 22.71 -24.27 -0.96
CA LEU A 26 21.54 -23.42 -1.11
C LEU A 26 21.64 -22.19 -0.19
N PRO A 27 21.34 -20.97 -0.68
CA PRO A 27 21.37 -19.76 0.14
C PRO A 27 20.44 -19.81 1.35
N GLU A 28 20.74 -19.02 2.38
CA GLU A 28 19.83 -18.80 3.50
C GLU A 28 18.45 -18.29 3.02
N GLY A 29 17.40 -18.77 3.69
CA GLY A 29 16.00 -18.46 3.36
C GLY A 29 15.46 -19.14 2.08
N TRP A 30 16.23 -20.02 1.42
CA TRP A 30 15.85 -20.64 0.14
C TRP A 30 14.41 -21.17 0.07
N TRP A 31 13.95 -21.82 1.13
CA TRP A 31 12.62 -22.44 1.19
C TRP A 31 11.51 -21.52 1.69
N SER A 32 11.84 -20.51 2.51
CA SER A 32 10.87 -19.82 3.39
C SER A 32 10.89 -18.29 3.34
N ASP A 33 11.86 -17.65 2.68
CA ASP A 33 11.96 -16.18 2.61
C ASP A 33 10.98 -15.57 1.57
N PRO A 34 9.98 -14.77 1.99
CA PRO A 34 9.05 -14.11 1.08
C PRO A 34 9.73 -13.05 0.19
N VAL A 35 10.82 -12.42 0.64
CA VAL A 35 11.56 -11.41 -0.13
C VAL A 35 12.32 -12.08 -1.28
N ARG A 36 12.99 -13.20 -1.01
CA ARG A 36 13.54 -14.09 -2.05
C ARG A 36 12.47 -14.56 -3.01
N PHE A 37 11.27 -14.92 -2.56
CA PHE A 37 10.17 -15.27 -3.47
C PHE A 37 9.80 -14.10 -4.40
N GLN A 38 9.71 -12.86 -3.92
CA GLN A 38 9.47 -11.70 -4.80
C GLN A 38 10.60 -11.51 -5.83
N LEU A 39 11.85 -11.74 -5.44
CA LEU A 39 12.99 -11.71 -6.35
C LEU A 39 12.96 -12.87 -7.37
N GLU A 40 12.60 -14.09 -6.97
CA GLU A 40 12.36 -15.24 -7.86
C GLU A 40 11.30 -14.91 -8.92
N ARG A 41 10.24 -14.19 -8.56
CA ARG A 41 9.21 -13.75 -9.51
C ARG A 41 9.77 -12.87 -10.64
N ARG A 42 10.69 -11.97 -10.31
CA ARG A 42 11.32 -11.07 -11.30
C ARG A 42 12.47 -11.76 -12.05
N ALA A 43 13.30 -12.53 -11.35
CA ALA A 43 14.48 -13.18 -11.92
C ALA A 43 14.14 -14.39 -12.81
N ILE A 44 13.20 -15.23 -12.39
CA ILE A 44 12.87 -16.50 -13.05
C ILE A 44 11.63 -16.32 -13.93
N PHE A 45 10.45 -16.21 -13.31
CA PHE A 45 9.18 -16.34 -14.05
C PHE A 45 8.94 -15.22 -15.06
N SER A 46 9.60 -14.07 -14.87
CA SER A 46 9.52 -12.95 -15.81
C SER A 46 10.53 -13.00 -16.95
N GLN A 47 11.59 -13.81 -16.87
CA GLN A 47 12.68 -13.84 -17.86
C GLN A 47 12.84 -15.20 -18.56
N THR A 48 12.38 -16.28 -17.95
CA THR A 48 12.44 -17.64 -18.49
C THR A 48 11.25 -17.94 -19.40
N TRP A 49 11.45 -18.82 -20.39
CA TRP A 49 10.35 -19.40 -21.16
C TRP A 49 9.67 -20.50 -20.34
N ILE A 50 8.36 -20.38 -20.12
CA ILE A 50 7.56 -21.33 -19.32
C ILE A 50 6.58 -22.04 -20.26
N CYS A 51 6.59 -23.37 -20.31
CA CYS A 51 5.51 -24.14 -20.94
C CYS A 51 4.25 -24.05 -20.06
N VAL A 52 3.10 -23.62 -20.61
CA VAL A 52 1.89 -23.37 -19.80
C VAL A 52 0.63 -24.07 -20.31
N SER A 53 0.61 -24.52 -21.57
CA SER A 53 -0.53 -25.18 -22.18
C SER A 53 -0.09 -25.99 -23.40
N HIS A 54 -1.01 -26.75 -23.99
CA HIS A 54 -0.85 -27.35 -25.31
C HIS A 54 -1.88 -26.78 -26.30
N ARG A 55 -1.54 -26.78 -27.60
CA ARG A 55 -2.39 -26.29 -28.71
C ARG A 55 -3.72 -27.03 -28.79
N GLY A 56 -3.77 -28.30 -28.38
CA GLY A 56 -4.97 -29.14 -28.31
C GLY A 56 -6.04 -28.69 -27.31
N ARG A 57 -5.76 -27.70 -26.44
CA ARG A 57 -6.80 -27.03 -25.63
C ARG A 57 -7.75 -26.17 -26.47
N PHE A 58 -7.29 -25.64 -27.60
CA PHE A 58 -8.03 -24.63 -28.36
C PHE A 58 -8.67 -25.25 -29.60
N ARG A 59 -10.00 -25.37 -29.63
CA ARG A 59 -10.72 -26.01 -30.74
C ARG A 59 -11.15 -24.99 -31.79
N SER A 60 -11.68 -23.85 -31.33
CA SER A 60 -12.32 -22.82 -32.16
C SER A 60 -11.68 -21.43 -31.96
N PRO A 61 -11.63 -20.58 -33.00
CA PRO A 61 -11.22 -19.18 -32.85
C PRO A 61 -12.00 -18.44 -31.76
N GLY A 62 -11.28 -17.77 -30.87
CA GLY A 62 -11.84 -17.12 -29.69
C GLY A 62 -11.80 -17.98 -28.43
N ASP A 63 -11.49 -19.28 -28.51
CA ASP A 63 -11.23 -20.11 -27.34
C ASP A 63 -10.07 -19.49 -26.54
N TYR A 64 -10.28 -19.34 -25.23
CA TYR A 64 -9.33 -18.73 -24.32
C TYR A 64 -9.25 -19.45 -22.98
N VAL A 65 -8.11 -19.27 -22.33
CA VAL A 65 -7.83 -19.70 -20.96
C VAL A 65 -7.06 -18.62 -20.22
N VAL A 66 -7.33 -18.51 -18.92
CA VAL A 66 -6.66 -17.62 -17.99
C VAL A 66 -5.79 -18.45 -17.06
N TYR A 67 -4.58 -17.96 -16.83
CA TYR A 67 -3.63 -18.45 -15.83
C TYR A 67 -3.23 -17.30 -14.89
N ASP A 68 -2.91 -17.60 -13.64
CA ASP A 68 -2.20 -16.69 -12.74
C ASP A 68 -0.92 -17.39 -12.27
N ILE A 69 0.19 -17.10 -12.95
CA ILE A 69 1.48 -17.76 -12.69
C ILE A 69 2.33 -16.78 -11.91
N ALA A 70 2.55 -17.07 -10.62
CA ALA A 70 3.33 -16.20 -9.74
C ALA A 70 2.87 -14.73 -9.77
N GLY A 71 1.55 -14.50 -9.74
CA GLY A 71 0.92 -13.18 -9.78
C GLY A 71 0.91 -12.52 -11.17
N PHE A 72 1.40 -13.17 -12.22
CA PHE A 72 1.25 -12.73 -13.60
C PHE A 72 -0.04 -13.30 -14.18
N ARG A 73 -1.09 -12.47 -14.24
CA ARG A 73 -2.37 -12.81 -14.88
C ARG A 73 -2.23 -12.83 -16.40
N ILE A 74 -2.25 -14.03 -16.96
CA ILE A 74 -2.09 -14.31 -18.39
C ILE A 74 -3.45 -14.69 -18.98
N LEU A 75 -3.80 -14.07 -20.09
CA LEU A 75 -4.89 -14.47 -20.97
C LEU A 75 -4.25 -15.08 -22.23
N MET A 76 -4.49 -16.36 -22.49
CA MET A 76 -4.07 -17.03 -23.72
C MET A 76 -5.31 -17.30 -24.57
N ILE A 77 -5.28 -16.95 -25.85
CA ILE A 77 -6.44 -16.99 -26.76
C ILE A 77 -6.06 -17.43 -28.18
N LEU A 78 -6.90 -18.24 -28.82
CA LEU A 78 -6.77 -18.62 -30.22
C LEU A 78 -7.32 -17.53 -31.15
N GLY A 79 -6.47 -17.02 -32.05
CA GLY A 79 -6.86 -16.05 -33.06
C GLY A 79 -7.75 -16.62 -34.17
N LYS A 80 -8.41 -15.73 -34.92
CA LYS A 80 -9.12 -16.09 -36.17
C LYS A 80 -8.20 -16.61 -37.28
N ASP A 81 -6.92 -16.29 -37.18
CA ASP A 81 -5.82 -16.80 -37.99
C ASP A 81 -5.24 -18.14 -37.48
N MET A 82 -5.92 -18.78 -36.52
CA MET A 82 -5.51 -20.04 -35.88
C MET A 82 -4.18 -19.98 -35.10
N VAL A 83 -3.65 -18.77 -34.84
CA VAL A 83 -2.45 -18.54 -34.03
C VAL A 83 -2.84 -18.24 -32.58
N VAL A 84 -2.29 -19.02 -31.64
CA VAL A 84 -2.46 -18.77 -30.20
C VAL A 84 -1.56 -17.60 -29.77
N ARG A 85 -2.13 -16.64 -29.03
CA ARG A 85 -1.44 -15.48 -28.48
C ARG A 85 -1.68 -15.37 -26.98
N SER A 86 -0.75 -14.74 -26.28
CA SER A 86 -0.88 -14.45 -24.84
C SER A 86 -0.79 -12.96 -24.59
N PHE A 87 -1.57 -12.49 -23.62
CA PHE A 87 -1.61 -11.11 -23.17
C PHE A 87 -1.66 -11.07 -21.65
N HIS A 88 -1.25 -9.97 -21.03
CA HIS A 88 -1.65 -9.68 -19.66
C HIS A 88 -3.18 -9.50 -19.62
N ASN A 89 -3.86 -10.23 -18.72
CA ASN A 89 -5.32 -10.16 -18.54
C ASN A 89 -5.72 -8.88 -17.76
N VAL A 90 -5.37 -7.72 -18.31
CA VAL A 90 -5.40 -6.40 -17.66
C VAL A 90 -5.88 -5.37 -18.69
N CYS A 91 -7.07 -4.83 -18.49
CA CYS A 91 -7.63 -3.82 -19.41
C CYS A 91 -6.79 -2.54 -19.39
N ARG A 92 -6.42 -2.04 -20.58
CA ARG A 92 -5.58 -0.85 -20.76
C ARG A 92 -6.21 0.46 -20.29
N HIS A 93 -7.53 0.51 -20.05
CA HIS A 93 -8.18 1.68 -19.45
C HIS A 93 -7.89 1.81 -17.95
N ARG A 94 -8.28 0.81 -17.14
CA ARG A 94 -8.23 0.86 -15.66
C ARG A 94 -7.95 -0.50 -15.00
N ALA A 95 -7.06 -1.29 -15.61
CA ALA A 95 -6.52 -2.55 -15.11
C ALA A 95 -7.49 -3.70 -14.75
N PHE A 96 -8.80 -3.52 -14.90
CA PHE A 96 -9.81 -4.56 -14.66
C PHE A 96 -9.58 -5.79 -15.57
N PRO A 97 -9.77 -7.03 -15.10
CA PRO A 97 -9.56 -8.23 -15.92
C PRO A 97 -10.48 -8.26 -17.14
N VAL A 98 -9.92 -8.60 -18.29
CA VAL A 98 -10.61 -8.62 -19.59
C VAL A 98 -11.43 -9.91 -19.72
N ALA A 99 -10.84 -11.05 -19.35
CA ALA A 99 -11.54 -12.31 -19.15
C ALA A 99 -11.68 -12.60 -17.65
N ARG A 100 -12.92 -12.90 -17.20
CA ARG A 100 -13.22 -13.24 -15.80
C ARG A 100 -13.38 -14.74 -15.52
N LYS A 101 -13.83 -15.51 -16.50
CA LYS A 101 -13.88 -16.98 -16.39
C LYS A 101 -12.46 -17.54 -16.60
N GLN A 102 -12.13 -18.65 -15.93
CA GLN A 102 -10.84 -19.33 -16.14
C GLN A 102 -10.68 -19.85 -17.57
N SER A 103 -11.77 -20.18 -18.25
CA SER A 103 -11.80 -20.55 -19.67
C SER A 103 -13.11 -20.09 -20.32
N GLY A 104 -13.14 -20.11 -21.65
CA GLY A 104 -14.34 -19.84 -22.44
C GLY A 104 -14.03 -19.67 -23.92
N SER A 105 -15.00 -19.21 -24.70
CA SER A 105 -14.82 -18.87 -26.11
C SER A 105 -15.48 -17.53 -26.42
N ALA A 106 -14.71 -16.59 -26.97
CA ALA A 106 -15.18 -15.27 -27.39
C ALA A 106 -14.20 -14.62 -28.38
N THR A 107 -14.67 -14.25 -29.58
CA THR A 107 -13.84 -13.54 -30.57
C THR A 107 -13.70 -12.04 -30.30
N ILE A 108 -14.49 -11.50 -29.37
CA ILE A 108 -14.41 -10.13 -28.84
C ILE A 108 -14.49 -10.20 -27.32
N LEU A 109 -13.47 -9.64 -26.65
CA LEU A 109 -13.35 -9.62 -25.21
C LEU A 109 -13.69 -8.24 -24.67
N GLY A 110 -14.94 -8.06 -24.22
CA GLY A 110 -15.44 -6.82 -23.62
C GLY A 110 -15.09 -6.72 -22.13
N CYS A 111 -14.26 -5.74 -21.76
CA CYS A 111 -13.98 -5.41 -20.36
C CYS A 111 -15.27 -4.94 -19.67
N ARG A 112 -15.73 -5.70 -18.67
CA ARG A 112 -16.99 -5.46 -17.96
C ARG A 112 -17.02 -4.20 -17.08
N TYR A 113 -15.93 -3.45 -16.98
CA TYR A 113 -15.89 -2.19 -16.22
C TYR A 113 -16.39 -0.99 -17.04
N HIS A 114 -15.90 -0.80 -18.27
CA HIS A 114 -16.22 0.38 -19.11
C HIS A 114 -16.50 0.03 -20.58
N GLY A 115 -16.70 -1.25 -20.91
CA GLY A 115 -17.03 -1.69 -22.27
C GLY A 115 -15.91 -1.53 -23.30
N TRP A 116 -14.67 -1.25 -22.89
CA TRP A 116 -13.50 -1.34 -23.77
C TRP A 116 -13.35 -2.79 -24.24
N SER A 117 -13.40 -3.00 -25.54
CA SER A 117 -13.44 -4.34 -26.16
C SER A 117 -12.24 -4.57 -27.05
N TYR A 118 -11.63 -5.74 -26.88
CA TYR A 118 -10.45 -6.18 -27.62
C TYR A 118 -10.79 -7.34 -28.55
N ASN A 119 -10.11 -7.44 -29.70
CA ASN A 119 -10.20 -8.63 -30.54
C ASN A 119 -9.23 -9.74 -30.06
N THR A 120 -9.22 -10.89 -30.74
CA THR A 120 -8.32 -12.01 -30.45
C THR A 120 -6.83 -11.72 -30.69
N GLU A 121 -6.49 -10.61 -31.34
CA GLU A 121 -5.12 -10.10 -31.47
C GLU A 121 -4.76 -9.09 -30.37
N GLY A 122 -5.63 -8.89 -29.37
CA GLY A 122 -5.44 -7.93 -28.29
C GLY A 122 -5.60 -6.46 -28.70
N ARG A 123 -5.92 -6.17 -29.97
CA ARG A 123 -6.15 -4.79 -30.42
C ARG A 123 -7.44 -4.24 -29.83
N LEU A 124 -7.41 -2.99 -29.34
CA LEU A 124 -8.60 -2.28 -28.89
C LEU A 124 -9.48 -1.96 -30.11
N ILE A 125 -10.66 -2.59 -30.21
CA ILE A 125 -11.59 -2.38 -31.34
C ILE A 125 -12.70 -1.39 -31.01
N LYS A 126 -13.17 -1.37 -29.76
CA LYS A 126 -14.23 -0.46 -29.29
C LYS A 126 -13.81 0.15 -27.96
N ALA A 127 -13.94 1.47 -27.85
CA ALA A 127 -13.67 2.23 -26.66
C ALA A 127 -14.84 3.23 -26.47
N PRO A 128 -15.92 2.83 -25.78
CA PRO A 128 -17.09 3.69 -25.59
C PRO A 128 -16.71 5.08 -25.08
N TYR A 129 -17.29 6.12 -25.66
CA TYR A 129 -16.96 7.55 -25.47
C TYR A 129 -15.59 8.03 -26.00
N PHE A 130 -14.66 7.13 -26.33
CA PHE A 130 -13.37 7.46 -26.96
C PHE A 130 -13.34 7.20 -28.48
N ASP A 131 -14.23 6.35 -29.00
CA ASP A 131 -14.26 5.93 -30.42
C ASP A 131 -14.27 7.12 -31.42
N ASN A 132 -14.91 8.23 -31.05
CA ASN A 132 -15.03 9.45 -31.87
C ASN A 132 -14.17 10.62 -31.36
N LEU A 133 -13.26 10.37 -30.42
CA LEU A 133 -12.48 11.43 -29.76
C LEU A 133 -11.26 11.80 -30.59
N THR A 134 -11.20 13.05 -31.06
CA THR A 134 -10.11 13.55 -31.90
C THR A 134 -8.74 13.30 -31.27
N GLY A 135 -7.84 12.59 -31.95
CA GLY A 135 -6.50 12.31 -31.43
C GLY A 135 -6.41 11.17 -30.39
N PHE A 136 -7.49 10.43 -30.13
CA PHE A 136 -7.41 9.12 -29.50
C PHE A 136 -7.04 8.04 -30.53
N ASP A 137 -5.89 7.41 -30.35
CA ASP A 137 -5.48 6.25 -31.14
C ASP A 137 -5.68 4.95 -30.34
N LYS A 138 -6.53 4.07 -30.88
CA LYS A 138 -6.79 2.74 -30.34
C LYS A 138 -5.56 1.84 -30.38
N SER A 139 -4.67 2.00 -31.36
CA SER A 139 -3.52 1.12 -31.57
C SER A 139 -2.57 1.13 -30.36
N LEU A 140 -2.32 2.31 -29.80
CA LEU A 140 -1.50 2.57 -28.61
C LEU A 140 -2.07 1.92 -27.32
N ASN A 141 -3.34 1.51 -27.37
CA ASN A 141 -4.14 1.02 -26.25
C ASN A 141 -4.53 -0.47 -26.40
N SER A 142 -3.83 -1.21 -27.26
CA SER A 142 -3.90 -2.68 -27.36
C SER A 142 -3.41 -3.36 -26.07
N LEU A 143 -3.89 -4.57 -25.76
CA LEU A 143 -3.44 -5.35 -24.59
C LEU A 143 -1.92 -5.52 -24.60
N PHE A 144 -1.31 -5.62 -23.41
CA PHE A 144 0.11 -5.90 -23.31
C PHE A 144 0.37 -7.36 -23.70
N GLU A 145 0.92 -7.56 -24.89
CA GLU A 145 1.32 -8.87 -25.41
C GLU A 145 2.42 -9.50 -24.55
N ILE A 146 2.34 -10.82 -24.42
CA ILE A 146 3.31 -11.71 -23.78
C ILE A 146 3.86 -12.61 -24.87
N TYR A 147 5.18 -12.70 -25.01
CA TYR A 147 5.80 -13.51 -26.06
C TYR A 147 5.30 -14.95 -25.96
N THR A 148 4.72 -15.46 -27.05
CA THR A 148 4.13 -16.79 -27.12
C THR A 148 4.77 -17.57 -28.26
N LYS A 149 5.13 -18.83 -28.02
CA LYS A 149 5.70 -19.74 -29.02
C LYS A 149 5.05 -21.11 -28.90
N GLN A 150 4.61 -21.63 -30.05
CA GLN A 150 4.25 -23.03 -30.18
C GLN A 150 5.49 -23.81 -30.69
N ASP A 151 5.76 -24.98 -30.12
CA ASP A 151 6.78 -25.90 -30.65
C ASP A 151 6.20 -26.83 -31.75
N SER A 152 7.01 -27.73 -32.29
CA SER A 152 6.60 -28.70 -33.32
C SER A 152 5.66 -29.80 -32.82
N ARG A 153 5.51 -29.96 -31.50
CA ARG A 153 4.60 -30.93 -30.86
C ARG A 153 3.32 -30.29 -30.33
N GLY A 154 3.19 -28.96 -30.39
CA GLY A 154 2.02 -28.22 -29.97
C GLY A 154 2.11 -27.62 -28.56
N PHE A 155 3.23 -27.77 -27.83
CA PHE A 155 3.40 -27.11 -26.53
C PHE A 155 3.50 -25.60 -26.69
N LEU A 156 2.83 -24.87 -25.81
CA LEU A 156 2.72 -23.42 -25.81
C LEU A 156 3.55 -22.84 -24.67
N HIS A 157 4.66 -22.21 -25.05
CA HIS A 157 5.58 -21.55 -24.16
C HIS A 157 5.35 -20.04 -24.16
N ILE A 158 5.42 -19.42 -22.98
CA ILE A 158 5.33 -17.97 -22.80
C ILE A 158 6.60 -17.39 -22.20
N ASN A 159 6.88 -16.12 -22.47
CA ASN A 159 7.87 -15.33 -21.74
C ASN A 159 7.33 -13.90 -21.51
N VAL A 160 7.35 -13.45 -20.26
CA VAL A 160 6.78 -12.16 -19.82
C VAL A 160 7.77 -11.00 -20.00
N SER A 161 9.04 -11.29 -20.29
CA SER A 161 10.08 -10.27 -20.47
C SER A 161 9.78 -9.37 -21.67
N ARG A 162 10.33 -8.15 -21.62
CA ARG A 162 10.23 -7.14 -22.67
C ARG A 162 11.52 -6.94 -23.46
N ASP A 163 12.51 -7.81 -23.29
CA ASP A 163 13.74 -7.72 -24.07
C ASP A 163 13.51 -8.12 -25.52
N LYS A 164 13.92 -7.25 -26.45
CA LYS A 164 13.90 -7.51 -27.90
C LYS A 164 15.03 -8.45 -28.32
N GLY A 165 16.00 -8.74 -27.46
CA GLY A 165 17.09 -9.69 -27.67
C GLY A 165 16.76 -11.14 -27.35
N LEU A 166 15.53 -11.47 -26.95
CA LEU A 166 15.13 -12.84 -26.67
C LEU A 166 15.32 -13.75 -27.91
N PRO A 167 15.78 -15.01 -27.74
CA PRO A 167 15.90 -15.96 -28.84
C PRO A 167 14.56 -16.16 -29.57
N ALA A 168 14.58 -16.12 -30.91
CA ALA A 168 13.38 -16.24 -31.74
C ALA A 168 12.66 -17.60 -31.59
N THR A 169 13.38 -18.61 -31.10
CA THR A 169 12.91 -19.92 -30.65
C THR A 169 12.97 -19.98 -29.13
N ALA A 170 11.89 -20.43 -28.47
CA ALA A 170 12.00 -20.86 -27.08
C ALA A 170 13.11 -21.92 -26.96
N PRO A 171 14.01 -21.87 -25.96
CA PRO A 171 14.99 -22.90 -25.76
C PRO A 171 14.25 -24.19 -25.38
N VAL A 172 14.25 -25.17 -26.28
CA VAL A 172 13.75 -26.55 -26.06
C VAL A 172 14.74 -27.32 -25.17
N ALA A 173 15.32 -26.63 -24.19
CA ALA A 173 16.40 -27.11 -23.34
C ALA A 173 15.85 -28.09 -22.32
N GLY A 174 16.10 -29.38 -22.52
CA GLY A 174 15.73 -30.44 -21.59
C GLY A 174 14.54 -31.31 -22.04
N LEU A 175 13.88 -31.03 -23.17
CA LEU A 175 13.00 -32.05 -23.75
C LEU A 175 13.88 -33.14 -24.39
N GLU A 176 14.06 -34.27 -23.71
CA GLU A 176 14.51 -35.51 -24.36
C GLU A 176 13.37 -35.98 -25.28
N MET A 177 13.37 -35.46 -26.51
CA MET A 177 12.28 -35.60 -27.48
C MET A 177 11.91 -37.07 -27.75
N ASP A 178 12.88 -37.98 -27.62
CA ASP A 178 12.74 -39.42 -27.84
C ASP A 178 11.82 -40.10 -26.79
N LYS A 179 11.55 -39.46 -25.63
CA LYS A 179 10.64 -40.00 -24.60
C LYS A 179 9.16 -39.66 -24.79
N LEU A 180 8.84 -38.71 -25.68
CA LEU A 180 7.47 -38.23 -25.89
C LEU A 180 7.00 -38.38 -27.36
N GLU A 181 7.52 -39.37 -28.08
CA GLU A 181 7.20 -39.64 -29.50
C GLU A 181 5.70 -39.73 -29.82
N LYS A 182 4.86 -40.03 -28.82
CA LYS A 182 3.40 -40.17 -28.98
C LYS A 182 2.64 -38.84 -28.91
N ILE A 183 3.26 -37.73 -28.47
CA ILE A 183 2.59 -36.42 -28.38
C ILE A 183 2.90 -35.60 -29.64
N GLY A 184 1.88 -35.34 -30.44
CA GLY A 184 1.92 -34.45 -31.61
C GLY A 184 1.03 -33.22 -31.44
N PRO A 185 0.99 -32.29 -32.40
CA PRO A 185 0.12 -31.11 -32.33
C PRO A 185 -1.37 -31.47 -32.37
N ASP A 186 -1.71 -32.62 -32.95
CA ASP A 186 -3.07 -33.16 -33.10
C ASP A 186 -3.54 -33.90 -31.83
N THR A 187 -3.54 -33.19 -30.70
CA THR A 187 -4.20 -33.63 -29.46
C THR A 187 -5.46 -32.83 -29.18
N GLU A 188 -6.30 -33.35 -28.30
CA GLU A 188 -7.50 -32.70 -27.82
C GLU A 188 -7.55 -32.72 -26.30
N LEU A 189 -7.83 -31.57 -25.66
CA LEU A 189 -8.08 -31.50 -24.22
C LEU A 189 -9.41 -32.20 -23.88
N LEU A 190 -9.32 -33.19 -22.98
CA LEU A 190 -10.44 -33.92 -22.41
C LEU A 190 -10.96 -33.24 -21.14
N GLU A 191 -10.08 -32.93 -20.19
CA GLU A 191 -10.43 -32.45 -18.85
C GLU A 191 -9.35 -31.55 -18.24
N SER A 192 -9.71 -30.67 -17.30
CA SER A 192 -8.82 -29.66 -16.71
C SER A 192 -9.18 -29.42 -15.22
N ILE A 193 -8.38 -29.98 -14.29
CA ILE A 193 -8.63 -29.89 -12.84
C ILE A 193 -7.59 -28.99 -12.17
N GLU A 194 -7.98 -28.28 -11.10
CA GLU A 194 -7.07 -27.50 -10.25
C GLU A 194 -7.04 -28.00 -8.80
N PHE A 195 -5.86 -27.97 -8.21
CA PHE A 195 -5.58 -28.31 -6.82
C PHE A 195 -4.72 -27.21 -6.17
N SER A 196 -4.73 -27.11 -4.84
CA SER A 196 -3.84 -26.24 -4.06
C SER A 196 -2.97 -27.11 -3.14
N GLY A 197 -1.69 -26.77 -2.99
CA GLY A 197 -0.78 -27.44 -2.07
C GLY A 197 0.13 -26.48 -1.31
N ASN A 198 0.41 -26.83 -0.06
CA ASN A 198 1.18 -26.01 0.89
C ASN A 198 2.68 -26.37 0.83
N PHE A 199 3.31 -26.09 -0.32
CA PHE A 199 4.75 -26.26 -0.53
C PHE A 199 5.35 -25.15 -1.41
N ASN A 200 6.63 -24.84 -1.18
CA ASN A 200 7.40 -23.95 -2.06
C ASN A 200 7.60 -24.60 -3.43
N TRP A 201 7.38 -23.84 -4.50
CA TRP A 201 7.46 -24.33 -5.88
C TRP A 201 8.77 -25.08 -6.22
N LYS A 202 9.91 -24.69 -5.62
CA LYS A 202 11.23 -25.30 -5.89
C LYS A 202 11.35 -26.75 -5.43
N VAL A 203 10.38 -27.25 -4.64
CA VAL A 203 10.32 -28.66 -4.21
C VAL A 203 10.10 -29.59 -5.41
N ILE A 204 9.41 -29.14 -6.47
CA ILE A 204 9.23 -29.95 -7.71
C ILE A 204 10.57 -30.23 -8.41
N LEU A 205 11.58 -29.37 -8.21
CA LEU A 205 12.91 -29.56 -8.78
C LEU A 205 13.69 -30.67 -8.08
N ASN A 206 13.27 -31.14 -6.90
CA ASN A 206 13.91 -32.26 -6.19
C ASN A 206 13.59 -33.64 -6.80
N GLN A 207 12.72 -33.70 -7.80
CA GLN A 207 12.36 -34.98 -8.43
C GLN A 207 13.55 -35.53 -9.22
N PRO A 208 13.82 -36.84 -9.16
CA PRO A 208 14.94 -37.44 -9.88
C PRO A 208 14.71 -37.38 -11.38
N ASN A 209 15.51 -36.59 -12.09
CA ASN A 209 15.56 -36.62 -13.56
C ASN A 209 15.92 -38.05 -14.00
N VAL A 210 14.97 -38.74 -14.65
CA VAL A 210 15.18 -40.10 -15.17
C VAL A 210 15.98 -40.03 -16.48
N THR A 211 17.24 -39.60 -16.39
CA THR A 211 18.17 -39.44 -17.54
C THR A 211 19.31 -40.46 -17.53
N SER A 212 19.42 -41.30 -16.50
CA SER A 212 20.32 -42.47 -16.50
C SER A 212 19.64 -43.71 -17.07
N HIS A 213 20.26 -44.33 -18.09
CA HIS A 213 19.86 -45.65 -18.61
C HIS A 213 19.77 -46.72 -17.49
N PRO A 214 18.97 -47.79 -17.67
CA PRO A 214 19.03 -48.96 -16.80
C PRO A 214 20.31 -49.77 -17.06
N THR A 215 21.44 -49.29 -16.56
CA THR A 215 22.67 -50.09 -16.51
C THR A 215 22.50 -51.19 -15.47
N ALA A 216 22.38 -52.43 -15.95
CA ALA A 216 22.33 -53.61 -15.09
C ALA A 216 23.67 -53.78 -14.35
N SER A 217 23.69 -53.48 -13.05
CA SER A 217 24.80 -53.80 -12.15
C SER A 217 24.29 -54.26 -10.79
N ASN A 218 24.55 -55.52 -10.46
CA ASN A 218 24.23 -56.09 -9.15
C ASN A 218 25.06 -55.44 -8.04
N SER A 219 24.42 -54.87 -7.02
CA SER A 219 24.97 -54.92 -5.65
C SER A 219 23.86 -54.86 -4.61
N THR A 220 23.77 -55.91 -3.81
CA THR A 220 22.93 -55.99 -2.62
C THR A 220 23.35 -54.98 -1.55
N ASN A 221 22.43 -54.13 -1.07
CA ASN A 221 22.11 -54.04 0.38
C ASN A 221 21.02 -53.00 0.74
N SER A 222 20.10 -53.45 1.60
CA SER A 222 19.33 -52.70 2.61
C SER A 222 18.33 -51.59 2.24
N SER A 223 17.08 -51.85 2.65
CA SER A 223 16.09 -50.88 3.17
C SER A 223 15.60 -49.72 2.29
N ARG A 224 14.66 -50.03 1.39
CA ARG A 224 13.53 -49.14 1.08
C ARG A 224 12.26 -49.69 1.77
N PRO A 225 11.51 -48.90 2.54
CA PRO A 225 10.09 -49.16 2.76
C PRO A 225 9.30 -48.73 1.49
N PHE A 226 8.15 -49.38 1.26
CA PHE A 226 7.28 -49.29 0.07
C PHE A 226 7.72 -50.10 -1.17
N PRO A 227 6.97 -51.16 -1.55
CA PRO A 227 7.11 -51.81 -2.85
C PRO A 227 6.41 -50.99 -3.94
N ALA A 228 7.04 -50.87 -5.11
CA ALA A 228 6.46 -50.22 -6.27
C ALA A 228 5.63 -51.21 -7.09
N GLU A 229 4.36 -51.40 -6.71
CA GLU A 229 3.35 -52.10 -7.54
C GLU A 229 2.23 -51.13 -7.89
N GLY A 230 2.35 -50.50 -9.06
CA GLY A 230 1.34 -49.62 -9.66
C GLY A 230 1.72 -49.31 -11.12
N PRO A 231 0.76 -49.21 -12.06
CA PRO A 231 1.04 -48.99 -13.47
C PRO A 231 1.61 -47.60 -13.68
N SER A 232 2.94 -47.53 -13.78
CA SER A 232 3.72 -46.30 -13.72
C SER A 232 3.56 -45.47 -14.99
N SER A 233 3.69 -44.15 -14.87
CA SER A 233 3.93 -43.29 -16.04
C SER A 233 5.22 -43.75 -16.75
N VAL A 234 5.16 -43.88 -18.07
CA VAL A 234 6.24 -44.46 -18.91
C VAL A 234 7.34 -43.44 -19.15
N GLY A 235 6.93 -42.17 -19.25
CA GLY A 235 7.82 -41.02 -19.32
C GLY A 235 7.19 -39.88 -18.54
N GLU A 236 7.89 -39.47 -17.48
CA GLU A 236 7.76 -38.15 -16.87
C GLU A 236 8.86 -37.26 -17.45
N LEU A 237 8.51 -36.02 -17.78
CA LEU A 237 9.44 -35.01 -18.28
C LEU A 237 9.22 -33.67 -17.57
N LEU A 238 10.28 -33.10 -17.00
CA LEU A 238 10.27 -31.74 -16.45
C LEU A 238 10.61 -30.69 -17.52
N SER A 239 9.61 -29.94 -17.96
CA SER A 239 9.78 -28.66 -18.64
C SER A 239 10.01 -27.56 -17.60
N PHE A 240 11.28 -27.31 -17.28
CA PHE A 240 11.70 -26.24 -16.38
C PHE A 240 11.05 -24.87 -16.74
N PRO A 241 10.66 -24.03 -15.76
CA PRO A 241 10.77 -24.24 -14.31
C PRO A 241 9.56 -24.90 -13.66
N LEU A 242 8.40 -24.97 -14.31
CA LEU A 242 7.09 -25.10 -13.65
C LEU A 242 6.15 -26.17 -14.22
N THR A 243 6.58 -27.02 -15.15
CA THR A 243 5.65 -27.92 -15.85
C THR A 243 6.21 -29.33 -15.98
N THR A 244 5.44 -30.35 -15.59
CA THR A 244 5.77 -31.75 -15.89
C THR A 244 4.75 -32.36 -16.85
N VAL A 245 5.23 -33.20 -17.77
CA VAL A 245 4.41 -33.91 -18.76
C VAL A 245 4.52 -35.41 -18.51
N HIS A 246 3.37 -36.09 -18.46
CA HIS A 246 3.26 -37.49 -18.07
C HIS A 246 2.55 -38.30 -19.14
N THR A 247 3.20 -39.38 -19.57
CA THR A 247 2.63 -40.35 -20.53
C THR A 247 2.30 -41.67 -19.84
N MET A 248 1.12 -42.23 -20.12
CA MET A 248 0.64 -43.45 -19.47
C MET A 248 0.91 -44.70 -20.34
N PHE A 249 1.21 -45.84 -19.70
CA PHE A 249 1.29 -47.12 -20.40
C PHE A 249 -0.12 -47.59 -20.78
N ASP A 250 -0.29 -48.12 -21.99
CA ASP A 250 -1.52 -48.74 -22.49
C ASP A 250 -2.83 -47.88 -22.38
N ARG A 251 -2.69 -46.56 -22.27
CA ARG A 251 -3.81 -45.60 -22.29
C ARG A 251 -3.65 -44.61 -23.46
N PRO A 252 -4.75 -44.16 -24.09
CA PRO A 252 -4.69 -43.24 -25.23
C PRO A 252 -4.42 -41.77 -24.84
N PHE A 253 -4.43 -41.46 -23.54
CA PHE A 253 -4.30 -40.13 -23.00
C PHE A 253 -2.97 -39.90 -22.27
N TRP A 254 -2.60 -38.64 -22.14
CA TRP A 254 -1.48 -38.11 -21.37
C TRP A 254 -1.95 -36.90 -20.58
N TYR A 255 -1.14 -36.42 -19.63
CA TYR A 255 -1.49 -35.22 -18.87
C TYR A 255 -0.31 -34.29 -18.62
N GLN A 256 -0.61 -33.00 -18.50
CA GLN A 256 0.34 -31.95 -18.14
C GLN A 256 -0.01 -31.40 -16.76
N LEU A 257 0.99 -31.35 -15.87
CA LEU A 257 0.91 -30.71 -14.58
C LEU A 257 1.62 -29.35 -14.66
N THR A 258 0.89 -28.26 -14.42
CA THR A 258 1.41 -26.89 -14.44
C THR A 258 1.37 -26.32 -13.02
N TYR A 259 2.53 -26.14 -12.41
CA TYR A 259 2.70 -25.63 -11.05
C TYR A 259 2.72 -24.09 -11.08
N SER A 260 1.75 -23.45 -10.45
CA SER A 260 1.59 -21.99 -10.40
C SER A 260 1.86 -21.50 -8.97
N PRO A 261 3.04 -20.92 -8.69
CA PRO A 261 3.37 -20.42 -7.36
C PRO A 261 2.43 -19.28 -6.98
N VAL A 262 1.93 -19.27 -5.73
CA VAL A 262 1.03 -18.22 -5.21
C VAL A 262 1.74 -17.42 -4.13
N ALA A 263 2.38 -18.12 -3.19
CA ALA A 263 3.16 -17.57 -2.10
C ALA A 263 4.50 -18.33 -1.96
N VAL A 264 5.28 -18.01 -0.93
CA VAL A 264 6.55 -18.72 -0.65
C VAL A 264 6.30 -20.18 -0.26
N ASP A 265 5.16 -20.48 0.34
CA ASP A 265 4.76 -21.76 0.90
C ASP A 265 3.48 -22.33 0.27
N GLN A 266 2.94 -21.69 -0.78
CA GLN A 266 1.72 -22.12 -1.47
C GLN A 266 1.94 -22.18 -3.00
N THR A 267 1.62 -23.33 -3.57
CA THR A 267 1.68 -23.59 -5.02
C THR A 267 0.38 -24.23 -5.49
N ASN A 268 -0.30 -23.62 -6.46
CA ASN A 268 -1.45 -24.22 -7.13
C ASN A 268 -0.96 -25.17 -8.23
N LEU A 269 -1.73 -26.22 -8.51
CA LEU A 269 -1.43 -27.21 -9.54
C LEU A 269 -2.63 -27.36 -10.46
N ARG A 270 -2.46 -27.06 -11.76
CA ARG A 270 -3.44 -27.42 -12.80
C ARG A 270 -3.00 -28.71 -13.50
N CYS A 271 -3.92 -29.68 -13.59
CA CYS A 271 -3.77 -30.88 -14.39
C CYS A 271 -4.63 -30.78 -15.65
N ASP A 272 -3.99 -30.85 -16.81
CA ASP A 272 -4.65 -30.84 -18.12
C ASP A 272 -4.52 -32.22 -18.76
N VAL A 273 -5.63 -32.90 -19.03
CA VAL A 273 -5.67 -34.25 -19.63
C VAL A 273 -5.95 -34.16 -21.12
N TYR A 274 -5.10 -34.76 -21.95
CA TYR A 274 -5.18 -34.71 -23.41
C TYR A 274 -5.21 -36.11 -24.03
N ILE A 275 -5.93 -36.28 -25.14
CA ILE A 275 -5.90 -37.48 -25.98
C ILE A 275 -5.15 -37.22 -27.29
N ASN A 276 -4.35 -38.20 -27.73
CA ASN A 276 -3.67 -38.16 -29.03
C ASN A 276 -4.60 -38.69 -30.14
N ASN A 277 -4.78 -37.94 -31.23
CA ASN A 277 -5.55 -38.37 -32.43
C ASN A 277 -6.91 -39.04 -32.10
N PRO A 278 -7.86 -38.33 -31.45
CA PRO A 278 -9.16 -38.89 -31.08
C PRO A 278 -9.96 -39.34 -32.33
N LYS A 279 -10.16 -40.66 -32.46
CA LYS A 279 -11.02 -41.25 -33.50
C LYS A 279 -12.50 -41.20 -33.08
N GLY A 280 -13.02 -39.99 -32.89
CA GLY A 280 -14.38 -39.73 -32.41
C GLY A 280 -14.44 -39.30 -30.94
N PRO A 281 -15.65 -39.13 -30.37
CA PRO A 281 -15.86 -38.58 -29.04
C PRO A 281 -15.43 -39.57 -27.94
N PHE A 282 -14.15 -39.54 -27.60
CA PHE A 282 -13.62 -40.24 -26.44
C PHE A 282 -13.94 -39.45 -25.16
N LYS A 283 -14.46 -40.12 -24.14
CA LYS A 283 -14.57 -39.60 -22.77
C LYS A 283 -13.65 -40.41 -21.87
N LEU A 284 -13.00 -39.75 -20.90
CA LEU A 284 -12.29 -40.48 -19.86
C LEU A 284 -13.32 -41.23 -18.99
N ASP A 285 -13.03 -42.48 -18.64
CA ASP A 285 -13.86 -43.23 -17.71
C ASP A 285 -13.65 -42.71 -16.27
N GLY A 286 -14.69 -42.81 -15.44
CA GLY A 286 -14.65 -42.28 -14.07
C GLY A 286 -13.55 -42.92 -13.22
N ALA A 287 -13.30 -44.22 -13.39
CA ALA A 287 -12.25 -44.92 -12.64
C ALA A 287 -10.83 -44.42 -12.99
N ALA A 288 -10.59 -44.01 -14.25
CA ALA A 288 -9.36 -43.40 -14.70
C ALA A 288 -9.21 -41.95 -14.21
N MET A 289 -10.31 -41.18 -14.13
CA MET A 289 -10.33 -39.86 -13.47
C MET A 289 -10.00 -40.00 -11.99
N ASP A 290 -10.73 -40.84 -11.24
CA ASP A 290 -10.51 -41.06 -9.81
C ASP A 290 -9.08 -41.55 -9.52
N PHE A 291 -8.51 -42.37 -10.41
CA PHE A 291 -7.12 -42.83 -10.31
C PHE A 291 -6.15 -41.66 -10.47
N LEU A 292 -6.35 -40.82 -11.48
CA LEU A 292 -5.50 -39.67 -11.74
C LEU A 292 -5.58 -38.63 -10.61
N GLU A 293 -6.78 -38.37 -10.07
CA GLU A 293 -6.95 -37.48 -8.93
C GLU A 293 -6.24 -38.00 -7.68
N ARG A 294 -6.35 -39.30 -7.38
CA ARG A 294 -5.62 -39.93 -6.25
C ARG A 294 -4.11 -39.84 -6.43
N GLU A 295 -3.59 -40.10 -7.63
CA GLU A 295 -2.16 -39.99 -7.94
C GLU A 295 -1.65 -38.55 -7.71
N ILE A 296 -2.39 -37.55 -8.20
CA ILE A 296 -2.06 -36.13 -8.01
C ILE A 296 -2.13 -35.73 -6.54
N GLN A 297 -3.15 -36.16 -5.80
CA GLN A 297 -3.28 -35.89 -4.36
C GLN A 297 -2.15 -36.53 -3.55
N GLN A 298 -1.76 -37.77 -3.85
CA GLN A 298 -0.60 -38.42 -3.22
C GLN A 298 0.69 -37.64 -3.50
N ARG A 299 0.87 -37.16 -4.75
CA ARG A 299 2.04 -36.36 -5.14
C ARG A 299 2.08 -34.99 -4.46
N LEU A 300 0.94 -34.32 -4.31
CA LEU A 300 0.81 -33.08 -3.53
C LEU A 300 1.18 -33.31 -2.06
N LEU A 301 0.64 -34.36 -1.43
CA LEU A 301 0.96 -34.73 -0.05
C LEU A 301 2.44 -35.06 0.13
N ALA A 302 3.06 -35.73 -0.84
CA ALA A 302 4.50 -35.99 -0.85
C ALA A 302 5.32 -34.69 -0.91
N PHE A 303 4.95 -33.72 -1.76
CA PHE A 303 5.60 -32.41 -1.81
C PHE A 303 5.43 -31.60 -0.52
N GLU A 304 4.24 -31.59 0.09
CA GLU A 304 4.02 -30.93 1.39
C GLU A 304 4.86 -31.55 2.51
N ASN A 305 4.94 -32.88 2.57
CA ASN A 305 5.74 -33.58 3.57
C ASN A 305 7.24 -33.36 3.34
N GLN A 306 7.70 -33.34 2.09
CA GLN A 306 9.08 -32.99 1.74
C GLN A 306 9.39 -31.54 2.13
N TYR A 307 8.48 -30.61 1.85
CA TYR A 307 8.64 -29.20 2.23
C TYR A 307 8.74 -29.03 3.75
N LYS A 308 7.86 -29.68 4.53
CA LYS A 308 7.89 -29.71 6.00
C LYS A 308 9.23 -30.23 6.54
N GLN A 309 9.84 -31.22 5.90
CA GLN A 309 11.18 -31.71 6.26
C GLN A 309 12.29 -30.70 5.90
N LEU A 310 12.21 -30.08 4.72
CA LEU A 310 13.20 -29.12 4.24
C LEU A 310 13.25 -27.82 5.06
N ILE A 311 12.13 -27.37 5.63
CA ILE A 311 12.08 -26.18 6.52
C ILE A 311 12.43 -26.49 7.98
N THR A 312 12.46 -27.77 8.38
CA THR A 312 12.79 -28.18 9.77
C THR A 312 14.22 -28.70 9.92
N SER A 313 14.86 -29.15 8.85
CA SER A 313 16.29 -29.48 8.86
C SER A 313 17.15 -28.22 9.11
N ARG A 314 18.21 -28.40 9.90
CA ARG A 314 19.25 -27.37 10.15
C ARG A 314 20.54 -27.60 9.37
N ASP A 315 20.61 -28.68 8.59
CA ASP A 315 21.82 -29.03 7.84
C ASP A 315 21.95 -28.17 6.59
N GLU A 316 23.18 -27.91 6.14
CA GLU A 316 23.46 -27.18 4.89
C GLU A 316 22.88 -27.95 3.70
N ALA A 317 21.73 -27.50 3.19
CA ALA A 317 21.04 -28.16 2.09
C ALA A 317 21.83 -27.99 0.79
N ILE A 318 22.35 -29.10 0.26
CA ILE A 318 23.00 -29.15 -1.05
C ILE A 318 21.91 -29.22 -2.11
N GLY A 319 21.88 -28.22 -3.00
CA GLY A 319 20.97 -28.14 -4.13
C GLY A 319 21.45 -28.96 -5.32
N ASN A 320 20.50 -29.37 -6.17
CA ASN A 320 20.80 -30.01 -7.45
C ASN A 320 21.08 -28.99 -8.57
N SER A 321 21.44 -29.48 -9.76
CA SER A 321 21.78 -28.64 -10.92
C SER A 321 20.68 -27.63 -11.30
N ASP A 322 19.40 -28.01 -11.23
CA ASP A 322 18.30 -27.13 -11.58
C ASP A 322 18.03 -26.06 -10.50
N GLN A 323 18.26 -26.39 -9.23
CA GLN A 323 18.22 -25.41 -8.14
C GLN A 323 19.41 -24.45 -8.17
N ALA A 324 20.60 -24.92 -8.55
CA ALA A 324 21.76 -24.04 -8.77
C ALA A 324 21.47 -23.02 -9.89
N LYS A 325 20.87 -23.45 -11.02
CA LYS A 325 20.42 -22.53 -12.09
C LYS A 325 19.45 -21.46 -11.58
N VAL A 326 18.49 -21.83 -10.72
CA VAL A 326 17.57 -20.87 -10.09
C VAL A 326 18.32 -19.90 -9.17
N ALA A 327 19.23 -20.40 -8.33
CA ALA A 327 19.99 -19.57 -7.39
C ALA A 327 20.90 -18.57 -8.11
N ASP A 328 21.61 -18.99 -9.14
CA ASP A 328 22.48 -18.14 -9.96
C ASP A 328 21.68 -17.07 -10.72
N ALA A 329 20.52 -17.42 -11.29
CA ALA A 329 19.67 -16.46 -11.99
C ALA A 329 19.06 -15.41 -11.01
N VAL A 330 18.62 -15.84 -9.83
CA VAL A 330 18.16 -14.97 -8.73
C VAL A 330 19.27 -14.01 -8.27
N GLU A 331 20.48 -14.53 -8.06
CA GLU A 331 21.64 -13.75 -7.63
C GLU A 331 22.12 -12.77 -8.72
N MET A 332 22.14 -13.20 -9.98
CA MET A 332 22.45 -12.33 -11.12
C MET A 332 21.44 -11.18 -11.23
N HIS A 333 20.15 -11.46 -11.09
CA HIS A 333 19.11 -10.44 -11.11
C HIS A 333 19.25 -9.47 -9.93
N ARG A 334 19.54 -9.97 -8.72
CA ARG A 334 19.80 -9.15 -7.53
C ARG A 334 20.93 -8.14 -7.76
N ARG A 335 22.00 -8.57 -8.43
CA ARG A 335 23.12 -7.68 -8.82
C ARG A 335 22.67 -6.64 -9.84
N GLN A 336 21.88 -7.02 -10.84
CA GLN A 336 21.33 -6.06 -11.82
C GLN A 336 20.40 -5.01 -11.19
N GLU A 337 19.62 -5.37 -10.17
CA GLU A 337 18.79 -4.43 -9.40
C GLU A 337 19.68 -3.50 -8.56
N ALA A 338 20.71 -4.04 -7.89
CA ALA A 338 21.67 -3.26 -7.11
C ALA A 338 22.49 -2.28 -7.96
N ASP A 339 22.97 -2.71 -9.14
CA ASP A 339 23.72 -1.88 -10.09
C ASP A 339 22.88 -0.73 -10.67
N ARG A 340 21.55 -0.90 -10.71
CA ARG A 340 20.60 0.13 -11.19
C ARG A 340 20.07 1.03 -10.07
N GLY A 341 20.14 0.58 -8.81
CA GLY A 341 19.56 1.28 -7.67
C GLY A 341 18.02 1.22 -7.60
N PHE A 342 17.37 0.34 -8.37
CA PHE A 342 15.91 0.17 -8.36
C PHE A 342 15.46 -1.23 -8.83
N GLU A 343 14.26 -1.62 -8.40
CA GLU A 343 13.60 -2.89 -8.76
C GLU A 343 13.31 -2.99 -10.27
N ILE A 344 13.72 -4.10 -10.90
CA ILE A 344 13.50 -4.34 -12.34
C ILE A 344 12.08 -4.90 -12.53
N LYS A 345 11.10 -4.00 -12.61
CA LYS A 345 9.69 -4.36 -12.84
C LYS A 345 9.50 -4.90 -14.28
N PRO A 346 9.11 -6.18 -14.47
CA PRO A 346 9.15 -6.82 -15.79
C PRO A 346 8.28 -6.18 -16.87
N THR A 347 7.12 -5.65 -16.46
CA THR A 347 6.10 -5.06 -17.34
C THR A 347 6.15 -3.52 -17.35
N ALA A 348 7.14 -2.89 -16.72
CA ALA A 348 7.32 -1.44 -16.83
C ALA A 348 7.62 -1.07 -18.29
N LEU A 349 7.02 0.01 -18.79
CA LEU A 349 7.48 0.62 -20.04
C LEU A 349 8.82 1.28 -19.71
N LYS A 350 9.90 0.91 -20.43
CA LYS A 350 11.09 1.76 -20.46
C LYS A 350 10.63 3.12 -20.97
N GLN A 351 10.61 4.14 -20.11
CA GLN A 351 10.58 5.52 -20.56
C GLN A 351 11.85 5.71 -21.38
N GLN A 352 11.71 5.71 -22.71
CA GLN A 352 12.78 6.16 -23.57
C GLN A 352 12.93 7.66 -23.34
N ASN A 353 14.12 8.09 -22.95
CA ASN A 353 14.46 9.51 -22.98
C ASN A 353 14.28 10.01 -24.41
N GLY A 354 13.32 10.91 -24.65
CA GLY A 354 13.00 11.43 -25.97
C GLY A 354 11.56 11.94 -26.09
N ASP A 355 11.40 13.24 -25.89
CA ASP A 355 10.40 14.14 -26.48
C ASP A 355 8.96 13.63 -26.77
N ALA A 356 8.03 14.13 -25.93
CA ALA A 356 6.77 14.74 -26.35
C ALA A 356 6.03 14.16 -27.59
N LYS A 357 5.37 12.99 -27.46
CA LYS A 357 4.24 12.56 -28.34
C LYS A 357 3.43 11.33 -27.85
N LEU A 358 2.91 11.36 -26.63
CA LEU A 358 1.83 10.47 -26.15
C LEU A 358 1.16 11.14 -24.93
N SER A 359 -0.14 11.42 -24.86
CA SER A 359 -1.26 11.21 -25.80
C SER A 359 -2.07 12.51 -25.93
N LYS A 360 -2.56 12.85 -27.14
CA LYS A 360 -3.45 14.01 -27.33
C LYS A 360 -4.90 13.75 -26.88
N ALA A 361 -5.25 12.49 -26.59
CA ALA A 361 -6.61 12.08 -26.25
C ALA A 361 -7.18 12.74 -24.99
N ASP A 362 -6.34 12.96 -23.96
CA ASP A 362 -6.80 13.48 -22.66
C ASP A 362 -7.15 14.98 -22.69
N ARG A 363 -6.76 15.71 -23.74
CA ARG A 363 -7.06 17.15 -23.90
C ARG A 363 -8.29 17.44 -24.76
N THR A 364 -8.71 16.49 -25.59
CA THR A 364 -9.83 16.66 -26.55
C THR A 364 -11.20 16.34 -25.97
N SER A 365 -11.24 15.62 -24.84
CA SER A 365 -12.46 15.42 -24.05
C SER A 365 -12.91 16.72 -23.35
N GLU A 366 -11.96 17.55 -22.91
CA GLU A 366 -12.25 18.84 -22.28
C GLU A 366 -12.72 19.91 -23.28
N THR A 367 -12.25 19.88 -24.53
CA THR A 367 -12.57 20.93 -25.51
C THR A 367 -14.00 20.84 -26.05
N LEU A 368 -14.56 19.64 -26.16
CA LEU A 368 -15.90 19.42 -26.72
C LEU A 368 -17.05 19.83 -25.78
N GLN A 369 -16.78 20.09 -24.49
CA GLN A 369 -17.78 20.61 -23.55
C GLN A 369 -17.83 22.15 -23.48
N GLN A 370 -16.82 22.87 -23.98
CA GLN A 370 -16.76 24.33 -23.88
C GLN A 370 -17.46 25.09 -25.03
N GLN A 371 -17.66 24.46 -26.21
CA GLN A 371 -18.24 25.14 -27.38
C GLN A 371 -19.78 25.33 -27.38
N LYS A 372 -20.48 25.08 -26.26
CA LYS A 372 -21.96 25.19 -26.20
C LYS A 372 -22.51 26.33 -25.31
N LYS A 373 -21.68 27.25 -24.82
CA LYS A 373 -22.11 28.42 -24.03
C LYS A 373 -21.24 29.68 -24.23
N SER A 374 -21.64 30.57 -25.13
CA SER A 374 -21.47 32.04 -24.99
C SER A 374 -22.31 32.77 -26.05
N PRO A 375 -22.90 33.95 -25.75
CA PRO A 375 -23.82 34.66 -26.65
C PRO A 375 -23.15 35.75 -27.51
N GLU A 376 -23.90 36.22 -28.51
CA GLU A 376 -23.56 37.34 -29.41
C GLU A 376 -23.52 38.72 -28.71
N PRO A 377 -22.81 39.69 -29.32
CA PRO A 377 -23.25 41.09 -29.34
C PRO A 377 -23.40 41.66 -30.76
N LEU A 378 -24.27 42.66 -30.92
CA LEU A 378 -24.64 43.29 -32.20
C LEU A 378 -23.66 44.37 -32.70
N ASN A 379 -23.60 44.51 -34.04
CA ASN A 379 -23.31 45.70 -34.88
C ASN A 379 -22.02 46.53 -34.63
N ASP A 380 -21.29 47.00 -35.65
CA ASP A 380 -21.78 47.68 -36.85
C ASP A 380 -20.78 47.69 -38.05
N ASN A 381 -21.31 47.40 -39.25
CA ASN A 381 -21.00 48.05 -40.55
C ASN A 381 -19.58 47.94 -41.22
N PRO A 382 -19.45 48.24 -42.55
CA PRO A 382 -18.89 47.24 -43.47
C PRO A 382 -17.75 47.73 -44.40
N SER A 383 -17.03 46.79 -45.06
CA SER A 383 -16.37 47.03 -46.37
C SER A 383 -15.81 45.77 -47.05
N THR A 384 -16.32 45.50 -48.26
CA THR A 384 -15.52 45.34 -49.51
C THR A 384 -14.68 44.06 -49.77
N ILE A 385 -15.19 43.20 -50.69
CA ILE A 385 -14.56 42.60 -51.89
C ILE A 385 -13.12 42.00 -51.74
N THR A 386 -12.83 40.72 -52.02
CA THR A 386 -12.67 40.09 -53.37
C THR A 386 -12.55 38.55 -53.16
N LEU A 387 -13.40 37.68 -53.72
CA LEU A 387 -13.28 36.97 -55.02
C LEU A 387 -11.96 36.20 -55.32
N ASN A 388 -12.08 34.86 -55.26
CA ASN A 388 -11.65 33.87 -56.29
C ASN A 388 -10.15 33.42 -56.42
N PRO A 389 -9.82 32.28 -57.10
CA PRO A 389 -10.25 30.89 -56.79
C PRO A 389 -9.20 29.78 -57.18
N LEU A 390 -9.62 28.50 -57.22
CA LEU A 390 -8.99 27.33 -57.94
C LEU A 390 -7.64 26.80 -57.38
N THR A 391 -7.20 25.55 -57.58
CA THR A 391 -7.64 24.37 -58.38
C THR A 391 -7.80 23.14 -57.44
N ALA A 392 -8.75 22.21 -57.59
CA ALA A 392 -9.04 21.29 -58.71
C ALA A 392 -7.95 20.21 -58.94
N ASP A 393 -8.30 18.96 -58.61
CA ASP A 393 -8.09 17.69 -59.35
C ASP A 393 -8.58 16.54 -58.41
N GLU A 394 -9.75 15.96 -58.67
CA GLU A 394 -10.00 14.78 -59.52
C GLU A 394 -9.64 13.45 -58.82
N CYS A 395 -10.62 12.67 -58.33
CA CYS A 395 -11.42 11.62 -59.04
C CYS A 395 -10.88 10.22 -58.65
N THR A 396 -11.63 9.13 -58.49
CA THR A 396 -12.98 8.71 -58.93
C THR A 396 -13.67 7.77 -57.90
N HIS A 397 -15.01 7.67 -57.94
CA HIS A 397 -15.89 6.47 -58.03
C HIS A 397 -15.34 5.07 -57.61
N GLU A 398 -16.10 4.08 -57.11
CA GLU A 398 -17.54 3.78 -56.89
C GLU A 398 -17.56 2.54 -55.92
N GLU A 399 -18.63 1.91 -55.43
CA GLU A 399 -20.05 1.83 -55.80
C GLU A 399 -20.90 1.39 -54.57
N VAL A 400 -22.23 1.36 -54.72
CA VAL A 400 -23.21 0.98 -53.67
C VAL A 400 -23.94 -0.30 -54.08
N GLU A 401 -24.21 -1.21 -53.14
CA GLU A 401 -25.33 -2.16 -53.27
C GLU A 401 -26.28 -2.08 -52.05
N GLU A 402 -27.56 -2.26 -52.33
CA GLU A 402 -28.71 -2.04 -51.44
C GLU A 402 -29.63 -3.29 -51.47
N ILE A 403 -30.77 -3.28 -50.74
CA ILE A 403 -31.82 -4.33 -50.67
C ILE A 403 -31.42 -5.52 -49.76
N GLY A 404 -32.24 -6.10 -48.87
CA GLY A 404 -33.65 -5.88 -48.50
C GLY A 404 -34.06 -6.71 -47.26
N PRO A 405 -35.34 -6.74 -46.82
CA PRO A 405 -35.70 -7.00 -45.40
C PRO A 405 -36.50 -8.32 -45.11
N VAL A 406 -37.00 -8.45 -43.86
CA VAL A 406 -38.05 -9.40 -43.34
C VAL A 406 -37.47 -10.74 -42.80
N LYS A 407 -37.89 -11.40 -41.68
CA LYS A 407 -39.17 -11.51 -40.92
C LYS A 407 -38.99 -11.90 -39.42
N ASP A 408 -40.06 -11.77 -38.61
CA ASP A 408 -40.19 -12.30 -37.23
C ASP A 408 -40.30 -13.85 -37.14
N GLY A 409 -40.08 -14.43 -35.94
CA GLY A 409 -40.36 -15.85 -35.68
C GLY A 409 -40.01 -16.43 -34.28
N GLU A 410 -40.99 -16.36 -33.37
CA GLU A 410 -41.34 -17.35 -32.31
C GLU A 410 -40.43 -17.68 -31.09
N MET A 411 -41.11 -18.28 -30.10
CA MET A 411 -40.74 -18.44 -28.68
C MET A 411 -41.24 -19.80 -28.17
N THR A 412 -40.35 -20.61 -27.58
CA THR A 412 -40.65 -21.85 -26.84
C THR A 412 -39.63 -21.99 -25.71
N LEU A 413 -40.01 -21.95 -24.42
CA LEU A 413 -40.67 -22.96 -23.57
C LEU A 413 -39.78 -24.15 -23.17
N TRP A 414 -39.80 -24.43 -21.86
CA TRP A 414 -38.96 -25.38 -21.10
C TRP A 414 -39.40 -26.84 -21.27
N PRO A 415 -38.59 -27.79 -20.75
CA PRO A 415 -39.18 -28.72 -19.78
C PRO A 415 -38.32 -28.99 -18.52
N GLU A 416 -38.99 -28.78 -17.38
CA GLU A 416 -39.09 -29.59 -16.14
C GLU A 416 -37.97 -30.58 -15.70
N SER A 417 -37.50 -30.29 -14.47
CA SER A 417 -37.07 -31.12 -13.32
C SER A 417 -37.16 -32.66 -13.31
N GLU A 418 -36.16 -33.28 -12.64
CA GLU A 418 -36.36 -34.37 -11.66
C GLU A 418 -35.52 -34.10 -10.38
N ASP A 419 -36.12 -34.29 -9.20
CA ASP A 419 -35.50 -34.14 -7.86
C ASP A 419 -35.20 -35.51 -7.21
N ILE A 420 -34.06 -35.67 -6.50
CA ILE A 420 -33.97 -36.58 -5.33
C ILE A 420 -33.04 -36.01 -4.21
N SER A 421 -33.71 -35.56 -3.14
CA SER A 421 -33.38 -35.59 -1.69
C SER A 421 -31.97 -35.38 -1.11
N LEU A 422 -31.92 -34.50 -0.09
CA LEU A 422 -30.99 -34.55 1.04
C LEU A 422 -31.15 -35.85 1.85
N THR A 423 -30.05 -36.39 2.40
CA THR A 423 -29.68 -36.36 3.84
C THR A 423 -28.70 -37.50 4.14
N ASP A 424 -27.53 -37.19 4.68
CA ASP A 424 -26.93 -38.04 5.73
C ASP A 424 -26.00 -37.21 6.64
N LEU A 425 -26.30 -37.33 7.95
CA LEU A 425 -25.55 -36.95 9.15
C LEU A 425 -25.02 -35.51 9.31
N MET A 426 -25.80 -34.77 10.12
CA MET A 426 -25.28 -33.89 11.19
C MET A 426 -24.53 -34.71 12.24
N ASP A 427 -23.70 -34.05 13.08
CA ASP A 427 -23.80 -34.10 14.56
C ASP A 427 -22.67 -33.26 15.22
N PHE A 428 -23.01 -32.20 15.99
CA PHE A 428 -23.20 -32.16 17.47
C PHE A 428 -21.85 -31.96 18.23
N ASP A 429 -21.73 -31.17 19.31
CA ASP A 429 -22.67 -30.32 20.06
C ASP A 429 -21.85 -29.26 20.87
N SER A 430 -22.37 -28.06 21.24
CA SER A 430 -22.92 -27.65 22.56
C SER A 430 -22.00 -27.86 23.81
N THR A 431 -22.21 -27.42 25.06
CA THR A 431 -23.16 -26.59 25.85
C THR A 431 -22.38 -26.19 27.15
N ASN A 432 -22.77 -25.33 28.12
CA ASN A 432 -23.89 -24.40 28.37
C ASN A 432 -23.44 -23.36 29.44
N PHE A 433 -24.17 -22.25 29.63
CA PHE A 433 -24.90 -21.86 30.87
C PHE A 433 -25.14 -20.34 30.97
N GLY A 434 -26.34 -19.95 31.40
CA GLY A 434 -26.76 -18.55 31.56
C GLY A 434 -27.86 -18.38 32.61
N GLY A 435 -28.62 -17.28 32.49
CA GLY A 435 -29.72 -16.87 33.39
C GLY A 435 -29.24 -16.02 34.58
N ASP A 436 -30.08 -15.22 35.22
CA ASP A 436 -31.41 -14.65 34.88
C ASP A 436 -31.70 -13.50 35.89
N PHE A 437 -32.65 -12.60 35.60
CA PHE A 437 -33.46 -11.75 36.51
C PHE A 437 -33.87 -10.42 35.87
N GLY A 438 -35.16 -10.06 36.00
CA GLY A 438 -35.74 -8.80 35.52
C GLY A 438 -36.43 -7.95 36.60
N ASP A 439 -37.26 -7.02 36.14
CA ASP A 439 -38.19 -6.13 36.86
C ASP A 439 -37.61 -5.11 37.87
N SER A 440 -37.72 -3.82 37.56
CA SER A 440 -38.94 -3.06 37.89
C SER A 440 -38.82 -1.57 37.51
N LEU A 441 -39.96 -0.93 37.24
CA LEU A 441 -40.08 0.47 36.81
C LEU A 441 -40.56 1.35 37.98
N HIS A 442 -39.91 2.48 38.27
CA HIS A 442 -40.61 3.64 38.83
C HIS A 442 -39.89 4.96 38.55
N SER A 443 -40.68 5.94 38.10
CA SER A 443 -40.32 7.33 37.84
C SER A 443 -39.99 8.11 39.13
N ILE A 444 -39.01 9.00 39.08
CA ILE A 444 -38.97 10.27 39.82
C ILE A 444 -38.15 11.31 39.04
N THR A 445 -38.43 12.58 39.32
CA THR A 445 -38.18 13.79 38.52
C THR A 445 -36.71 14.15 38.30
N ILE A 446 -36.47 14.92 37.23
CA ILE A 446 -35.17 15.52 36.87
C ILE A 446 -34.80 16.61 37.89
N GLU A 447 -33.70 16.42 38.61
CA GLU A 447 -32.89 17.49 39.18
C GLU A 447 -31.43 17.30 38.75
N THR A 448 -30.79 18.36 38.28
CA THR A 448 -29.40 18.37 37.80
C THR A 448 -28.42 18.32 38.98
N PRO A 449 -27.58 17.28 39.13
CA PRO A 449 -26.48 17.33 40.09
C PRO A 449 -25.27 17.99 39.43
N ASN A 450 -24.80 19.08 40.01
CA ASN A 450 -23.41 19.51 39.84
C ASN A 450 -22.52 18.37 40.32
N PHE A 451 -21.68 17.81 39.44
CA PHE A 451 -20.73 16.77 39.85
C PHE A 451 -19.38 17.38 40.24
N ASP A 452 -19.01 17.08 41.47
CA ASP A 452 -17.79 17.49 42.15
C ASP A 452 -16.59 16.64 41.67
N PHE A 453 -15.41 17.25 41.52
CA PHE A 453 -14.21 16.60 41.00
C PHE A 453 -13.41 15.93 42.14
N SER A 454 -14.02 14.98 42.87
CA SER A 454 -13.27 14.17 43.84
C SER A 454 -13.87 12.78 44.12
N THR A 455 -13.57 11.81 43.26
CA THR A 455 -13.41 10.39 43.67
C THR A 455 -12.39 9.69 42.77
N SER A 456 -11.17 9.58 43.27
CA SER A 456 -10.15 8.67 42.77
C SER A 456 -10.51 7.23 43.11
N ASP A 457 -10.41 6.30 42.16
CA ASP A 457 -9.98 4.93 42.48
C ASP A 457 -9.47 4.18 41.23
N TRP A 458 -8.39 3.40 41.43
CA TRP A 458 -7.66 2.55 40.48
C TRP A 458 -6.63 3.20 39.52
N LEU A 459 -5.39 3.25 40.05
CA LEU A 459 -4.07 3.44 39.41
C LEU A 459 -3.59 4.90 39.19
N PRO A 460 -2.28 5.19 39.41
CA PRO A 460 -1.89 6.42 40.09
C PRO A 460 -1.55 7.60 39.17
N ASP A 461 -1.92 8.80 39.63
CA ASP A 461 -1.64 10.07 38.96
C ASP A 461 -0.15 10.42 38.89
N PHE A 462 0.34 10.63 37.66
CA PHE A 462 1.43 11.56 37.41
C PHE A 462 0.83 12.93 37.12
N CYS A 463 0.68 13.77 38.15
CA CYS A 463 0.30 15.17 37.98
C CYS A 463 1.33 16.08 38.66
N PHE A 464 1.87 17.02 37.89
CA PHE A 464 2.93 17.93 38.33
C PHE A 464 2.29 19.17 38.97
N HIS A 465 2.50 19.38 40.27
CA HIS A 465 2.27 20.68 40.90
C HIS A 465 3.34 20.96 41.95
N MET A 466 4.05 22.07 41.79
CA MET A 466 4.92 22.57 42.85
C MET A 466 4.07 23.06 44.02
N SER A 467 4.29 22.49 45.21
CA SER A 467 3.95 23.15 46.46
C SER A 467 5.15 23.07 47.42
N SER A 468 5.48 24.20 48.03
CA SER A 468 6.65 24.36 48.88
C SER A 468 6.39 23.83 50.28
N GLN A 469 6.66 22.54 50.53
CA GLN A 469 6.77 22.00 51.88
C GLN A 469 8.07 21.22 52.06
N ARG A 470 8.87 21.64 53.05
CA ARG A 470 10.08 20.92 53.48
C ARG A 470 9.66 19.63 54.19
N THR A 471 9.94 18.47 53.60
CA THR A 471 9.79 17.18 54.27
C THR A 471 11.11 16.40 54.28
N SER A 472 11.82 16.60 55.38
CA SER A 472 12.81 15.71 56.01
C SER A 472 12.93 14.28 55.44
N TRP A 473 13.81 14.08 54.45
CA TRP A 473 14.33 12.76 54.04
C TRP A 473 15.86 12.77 53.84
N LEU A 474 16.57 13.65 54.56
CA LEU A 474 18.03 13.59 54.70
C LEU A 474 18.38 12.74 55.91
N ASP A 475 18.51 11.44 55.69
CA ASP A 475 19.27 10.58 56.60
C ASP A 475 20.76 10.67 56.16
N PRO A 476 21.68 11.27 56.93
CA PRO A 476 23.02 11.67 56.43
C PRO A 476 24.01 10.52 56.14
N GLY A 477 23.54 9.28 56.07
CA GLY A 477 24.37 8.07 55.98
C GLY A 477 24.52 7.42 54.60
N LEU A 478 23.87 7.94 53.55
CA LEU A 478 23.78 7.28 52.23
C LEU A 478 24.43 8.05 51.06
N SER A 479 25.30 9.02 51.34
CA SER A 479 26.12 9.73 50.33
C SER A 479 27.26 8.88 49.73
N GLY A 480 27.12 7.55 49.69
CA GLY A 480 28.23 6.64 49.42
C GLY A 480 27.87 5.20 49.09
N GLN A 481 26.72 4.91 48.47
CA GLN A 481 26.48 3.62 47.79
C GLN A 481 25.25 3.64 46.85
N ILE A 482 25.36 4.37 45.73
CA ILE A 482 24.57 4.06 44.53
C ILE A 482 25.50 3.38 43.53
N GLN A 483 25.77 2.09 43.74
CA GLN A 483 26.17 1.24 42.61
C GLN A 483 24.92 0.94 41.79
N PRO A 484 24.98 0.96 40.45
CA PRO A 484 23.86 0.54 39.62
C PRO A 484 23.50 -0.92 39.96
N PRO A 485 22.21 -1.25 40.17
CA PRO A 485 21.80 -2.62 40.46
C PRO A 485 22.28 -3.53 39.34
N GLY A 486 22.95 -4.63 39.69
CA GLY A 486 23.78 -5.44 38.80
C GLY A 486 23.18 -5.68 37.41
N ILE A 487 23.57 -4.82 36.46
CA ILE A 487 23.12 -4.91 35.08
C ILE A 487 23.74 -6.17 34.49
N ASN A 488 22.90 -7.09 34.04
CA ASN A 488 23.36 -8.26 33.29
C ASN A 488 23.87 -7.73 31.94
N SER A 489 25.19 -7.49 31.85
CA SER A 489 25.81 -6.59 30.86
C SER A 489 25.45 -6.94 29.41
N ASP A 490 25.37 -8.23 29.13
CA ASP A 490 24.95 -8.81 27.86
C ASP A 490 23.53 -8.36 27.43
N SER A 491 22.56 -8.30 28.35
CA SER A 491 21.19 -7.87 28.05
C SER A 491 21.07 -6.37 27.74
N SER A 492 21.77 -5.50 28.47
CA SER A 492 21.76 -4.06 28.19
C SER A 492 22.51 -3.72 26.90
N MET A 493 23.60 -4.44 26.59
CA MET A 493 24.28 -4.32 25.29
C MET A 493 23.41 -4.80 24.12
N ARG A 494 22.61 -5.87 24.30
CA ARG A 494 21.61 -6.30 23.29
C ARG A 494 20.55 -5.24 23.05
N LEU A 495 20.01 -4.60 24.10
CA LEU A 495 19.04 -3.52 23.94
C LEU A 495 19.66 -2.29 23.26
N LEU A 496 20.89 -1.92 23.61
CA LEU A 496 21.60 -0.83 22.93
C LEU A 496 21.87 -1.16 21.44
N LYS A 497 22.23 -2.40 21.12
CA LYS A 497 22.37 -2.85 19.73
C LYS A 497 21.04 -2.78 18.97
N CYS A 498 19.94 -3.28 19.56
CA CYS A 498 18.60 -3.15 18.99
C CYS A 498 18.21 -1.68 18.75
N TRP A 499 18.68 -0.75 19.59
CA TRP A 499 18.48 0.67 19.33
C TRP A 499 19.11 1.12 18.01
N PHE A 500 20.37 0.77 17.78
CA PHE A 500 21.09 1.14 16.55
C PHE A 500 20.61 0.37 15.32
N ASP A 501 20.17 -0.89 15.46
CA ASP A 501 19.81 -1.75 14.34
C ASP A 501 18.34 -1.59 13.89
N GLU A 502 17.40 -1.36 14.83
CA GLU A 502 15.96 -1.32 14.54
C GLU A 502 15.29 -0.01 14.95
N VAL A 503 15.60 0.56 16.13
CA VAL A 503 14.88 1.72 16.67
C VAL A 503 15.29 3.01 15.97
N CYS A 504 16.58 3.26 15.77
CA CYS A 504 17.08 4.50 15.17
C CYS A 504 16.58 4.68 13.72
N PRO A 505 16.57 3.66 12.84
CA PRO A 505 15.92 3.72 11.54
C PRO A 505 14.40 3.97 11.63
N ALA A 506 13.69 3.33 12.56
CA ALA A 506 12.24 3.54 12.75
C ALA A 506 11.88 4.89 13.39
N TRP A 507 12.84 5.58 14.02
CA TRP A 507 12.65 6.84 14.74
C TRP A 507 13.23 8.05 13.99
N SER A 508 13.86 7.84 12.82
CA SER A 508 14.51 8.89 12.02
C SER A 508 13.98 8.88 10.59
N GLY A 509 13.77 10.04 9.99
CA GLY A 509 13.28 10.19 8.61
C GLY A 509 14.30 9.83 7.52
N PHE A 510 15.52 9.47 7.91
CA PHE A 510 16.56 8.78 7.12
C PHE A 510 17.58 8.21 8.12
N ASP A 511 18.39 7.24 7.71
CA ASP A 511 19.45 6.73 8.59
C ASP A 511 20.79 6.47 7.88
N SER A 512 21.83 7.14 8.37
CA SER A 512 23.20 7.10 7.85
C SER A 512 24.17 7.76 8.86
N LYS A 513 25.44 7.95 8.47
CA LYS A 513 26.42 8.72 9.26
C LYS A 513 26.11 10.23 9.39
N SER A 514 25.22 10.79 8.57
CA SER A 514 24.75 12.18 8.72
C SER A 514 23.52 12.29 9.63
N ASN A 515 22.88 11.17 10.00
CA ASN A 515 21.75 11.16 10.92
C ASN A 515 22.21 11.62 12.32
N MET A 516 21.81 12.84 12.69
CA MET A 516 22.19 13.42 13.98
C MET A 516 21.58 12.65 15.17
N ASN A 517 20.44 11.98 15.03
CA ASN A 517 19.91 11.10 16.09
C ASN A 517 20.89 9.96 16.40
N ARG A 518 21.41 9.30 15.36
CA ARG A 518 22.42 8.25 15.47
C ARG A 518 23.71 8.77 16.08
N LYS A 519 24.22 9.90 15.56
CA LYS A 519 25.47 10.52 16.02
C LYS A 519 25.40 10.94 17.49
N MET A 520 24.31 11.58 17.91
CA MET A 520 24.10 11.97 19.31
C MET A 520 24.01 10.76 20.24
N ALA A 521 23.40 9.66 19.80
CA ALA A 521 23.42 8.41 20.55
C ALA A 521 24.84 7.83 20.65
N GLU A 522 25.58 7.72 19.52
CA GLU A 522 26.97 7.22 19.45
C GLU A 522 27.92 8.01 20.35
N ASP A 523 27.82 9.35 20.35
CA ASP A 523 28.67 10.24 21.13
C ASP A 523 28.35 10.23 22.64
N LEU A 524 27.08 10.04 23.04
CA LEU A 524 26.63 10.26 24.43
C LEU A 524 26.36 8.98 25.24
N TRP A 525 26.15 7.82 24.63
CA TRP A 525 25.70 6.63 25.37
C TRP A 525 26.69 6.12 26.43
N GLN A 526 27.99 6.40 26.29
CA GLN A 526 29.02 6.01 27.26
C GLN A 526 29.21 7.04 28.38
N SER A 527 28.95 8.33 28.09
CA SER A 527 29.25 9.44 29.00
C SER A 527 28.03 9.99 29.73
N SER A 528 26.81 9.68 29.27
CA SER A 528 25.55 10.17 29.85
C SER A 528 24.68 9.00 30.32
N PRO A 529 24.57 8.77 31.65
CA PRO A 529 23.67 7.77 32.23
C PRO A 529 22.20 7.85 31.77
N PRO A 530 21.54 9.04 31.67
CA PRO A 530 20.16 9.09 31.22
C PRO A 530 20.02 8.68 29.76
N VAL A 531 20.98 9.02 28.88
CA VAL A 531 20.97 8.54 27.48
C VAL A 531 21.08 7.02 27.45
N PHE A 532 22.05 6.44 28.17
CA PHE A 532 22.25 5.00 28.21
C PHE A 532 20.97 4.21 28.56
N VAL A 533 20.24 4.67 29.59
CA VAL A 533 18.99 4.02 30.02
C VAL A 533 17.81 4.39 29.10
N ALA A 534 17.77 5.59 28.53
CA ALA A 534 16.73 6.00 27.58
C ALA A 534 16.76 5.17 26.28
N LEU A 535 17.94 4.91 25.70
CA LEU A 535 18.07 4.07 24.50
C LEU A 535 17.59 2.62 24.77
N GLN A 536 17.88 2.09 25.97
CA GLN A 536 17.39 0.77 26.40
C GLN A 536 15.88 0.78 26.63
N SER A 537 15.33 1.87 27.20
CA SER A 537 13.89 2.05 27.39
C SER A 537 13.14 2.07 26.04
N MET A 538 13.65 2.82 25.05
CA MET A 538 13.07 2.84 23.70
C MET A 538 13.08 1.44 23.09
N SER A 539 14.20 0.72 23.16
CA SER A 539 14.34 -0.63 22.58
C SER A 539 13.45 -1.66 23.26
N ALA A 540 13.37 -1.65 24.59
CA ALA A 540 12.45 -2.51 25.32
C ALA A 540 10.97 -2.19 25.01
N SER A 541 10.63 -0.90 24.83
CA SER A 541 9.28 -0.47 24.43
C SER A 541 8.96 -0.90 23.00
N PHE A 542 9.91 -0.76 22.07
CA PHE A 542 9.78 -1.18 20.68
C PHE A 542 9.60 -2.70 20.54
N LEU A 543 10.42 -3.47 21.25
CA LEU A 543 10.29 -4.93 21.33
C LEU A 543 8.97 -5.38 21.99
N SER A 544 8.41 -4.60 22.93
CA SER A 544 7.17 -4.98 23.64
C SER A 544 5.95 -5.15 22.73
N ALA A 545 5.94 -4.56 21.53
CA ALA A 545 4.91 -4.78 20.52
C ALA A 545 4.92 -6.21 19.94
N ARG A 546 6.09 -6.85 19.85
CA ARG A 546 6.28 -8.23 19.37
C ARG A 546 6.46 -9.24 20.51
N LEU A 547 6.90 -8.76 21.67
CA LEU A 547 7.25 -9.55 22.85
C LEU A 547 6.59 -8.94 24.11
N PRO A 548 5.29 -9.21 24.37
CA PRO A 548 4.52 -8.55 25.43
C PRO A 548 5.16 -8.60 26.83
N GLN A 549 5.92 -9.66 27.13
CA GLN A 549 6.68 -9.82 28.37
C GLN A 549 7.72 -8.70 28.62
N MET A 550 8.20 -8.03 27.56
CA MET A 550 9.13 -6.90 27.67
C MET A 550 8.49 -5.64 28.25
N ARG A 551 7.15 -5.54 28.29
CA ARG A 551 6.43 -4.34 28.76
C ARG A 551 6.84 -3.91 30.17
N HIS A 552 6.99 -4.85 31.11
CA HIS A 552 7.40 -4.53 32.48
C HIS A 552 8.84 -3.99 32.53
N SER A 553 9.76 -4.62 31.80
CA SER A 553 11.15 -4.15 31.68
C SER A 553 11.22 -2.76 31.03
N ALA A 554 10.42 -2.51 30.00
CA ALA A 554 10.33 -1.22 29.33
C ALA A 554 9.81 -0.11 30.27
N MET A 555 8.76 -0.37 31.04
CA MET A 555 8.27 0.57 32.06
C MET A 555 9.30 0.84 33.17
N SER A 556 10.02 -0.19 33.61
CA SER A 556 11.09 -0.06 34.62
C SER A 556 12.27 0.79 34.11
N LEU A 557 12.70 0.55 32.86
CA LEU A 557 13.74 1.34 32.19
C LEU A 557 13.29 2.79 31.95
N LEU A 558 12.04 3.01 31.51
CA LEU A 558 11.47 4.35 31.36
C LEU A 558 11.48 5.12 32.68
N LYS A 559 11.05 4.49 33.78
CA LYS A 559 11.09 5.09 35.12
C LYS A 559 12.52 5.43 35.54
N THR A 560 13.46 4.51 35.32
CA THR A 560 14.87 4.69 35.68
C THR A 560 15.51 5.83 34.87
N ALA A 561 15.27 5.89 33.56
CA ALA A 561 15.75 6.97 32.71
C ALA A 561 15.15 8.32 33.10
N THR A 562 13.85 8.37 33.41
CA THR A 562 13.16 9.60 33.86
C THR A 562 13.74 10.13 35.17
N LEU A 563 14.00 9.25 36.14
CA LEU A 563 14.64 9.62 37.40
C LEU A 563 16.08 10.11 37.20
N SER A 564 16.84 9.49 36.29
CA SER A 564 18.20 9.94 35.93
C SER A 564 18.19 11.33 35.28
N VAL A 565 17.23 11.60 34.39
CA VAL A 565 17.02 12.93 33.78
C VAL A 565 16.65 13.97 34.85
N GLN A 566 15.75 13.64 35.77
CA GLN A 566 15.33 14.55 36.85
C GLN A 566 16.49 14.88 37.82
N ALA A 567 17.35 13.90 38.12
CA ALA A 567 18.53 14.13 38.95
C ALA A 567 19.53 15.10 38.29
N GLU A 568 19.86 14.90 37.01
CA GLU A 568 20.77 15.82 36.30
C GLU A 568 20.15 17.23 36.14
N ILE A 569 18.84 17.36 35.90
CA ILE A 569 18.14 18.65 35.87
C ILE A 569 18.20 19.34 37.25
N HIS A 570 18.05 18.59 38.34
CA HIS A 570 18.18 19.14 39.70
C HIS A 570 19.59 19.69 39.95
N GLU A 571 20.62 18.93 39.61
CA GLU A 571 22.01 19.39 39.74
C GLU A 571 22.31 20.65 38.91
N LEU A 572 21.77 20.77 37.69
CA LEU A 572 21.92 21.98 36.88
C LEU A 572 21.22 23.18 37.52
N ASN A 573 19.99 22.98 38.04
CA ASN A 573 19.24 24.03 38.73
C ASN A 573 19.94 24.49 40.02
N GLU A 574 20.58 23.58 40.77
CA GLU A 574 21.40 23.93 41.95
C GLU A 574 22.68 24.70 41.57
N LYS A 575 23.34 24.33 40.47
CA LYS A 575 24.51 25.04 39.94
C LYS A 575 24.14 26.42 39.37
N ASN A 576 22.91 26.57 38.88
CA ASN A 576 22.36 27.78 38.23
C ASN A 576 23.27 28.35 37.11
N ALA A 577 24.01 27.45 36.45
CA ALA A 577 24.95 27.74 35.38
C ALA A 577 24.98 26.56 34.39
N LEU A 578 25.22 26.86 33.13
CA LEU A 578 25.43 25.87 32.07
C LEU A 578 26.85 26.06 31.52
N ASP A 579 27.74 25.09 31.76
CA ASP A 579 29.12 25.13 31.25
C ASP A 579 29.20 24.80 29.74
N ALA A 580 28.22 24.04 29.25
CA ALA A 580 28.05 23.63 27.85
C ALA A 580 26.56 23.28 27.59
N MET A 581 26.20 23.02 26.33
CA MET A 581 24.85 22.54 25.99
C MET A 581 24.56 21.19 26.69
N PRO A 582 23.49 21.06 27.51
CA PRO A 582 23.15 19.84 28.27
C PRO A 582 22.52 18.77 27.35
N ALA A 583 23.30 18.32 26.38
CA ALA A 583 22.85 17.52 25.26
C ALA A 583 22.38 16.11 25.66
N GLY A 584 22.96 15.52 26.72
CA GLY A 584 22.52 14.23 27.27
C GLY A 584 21.07 14.28 27.81
N ILE A 585 20.76 15.33 28.59
CA ILE A 585 19.42 15.58 29.11
C ILE A 585 18.45 15.86 27.95
N MET A 586 18.80 16.78 27.05
CA MET A 586 17.95 17.13 25.90
C MET A 586 17.64 15.94 25.01
N PHE A 587 18.64 15.12 24.67
CA PHE A 587 18.45 13.93 23.84
C PHE A 587 17.61 12.86 24.57
N SER A 588 17.83 12.68 25.88
CA SER A 588 17.01 11.78 26.70
C SER A 588 15.55 12.23 26.77
N LEU A 589 15.27 13.52 26.91
CA LEU A 589 13.90 14.08 26.90
C LEU A 589 13.20 13.84 25.55
N LEU A 590 13.91 14.02 24.44
CA LEU A 590 13.40 13.67 23.09
C LEU A 590 13.06 12.18 22.98
N CYS A 591 14.00 11.31 23.37
CA CYS A 591 13.84 9.85 23.35
C CYS A 591 12.62 9.40 24.17
N LEU A 592 12.57 9.73 25.45
CA LEU A 592 11.50 9.29 26.35
C LEU A 592 10.15 9.91 25.98
N GLY A 593 10.14 11.21 25.70
CA GLY A 593 8.91 11.94 25.43
C GLY A 593 8.22 11.55 24.13
N THR A 594 8.96 11.30 23.05
CA THR A 594 8.36 10.87 21.78
C THR A 594 7.94 9.40 21.77
N THR A 595 8.63 8.53 22.53
CA THR A 595 8.37 7.07 22.55
C THR A 595 7.48 6.57 23.68
N ILE A 596 7.09 7.40 24.65
CA ILE A 596 6.15 6.99 25.72
C ILE A 596 4.81 6.45 25.16
N CYS A 597 4.40 6.94 23.98
CA CYS A 597 3.25 6.47 23.22
C CYS A 597 3.34 5.00 22.78
N TRP A 598 4.53 4.39 22.78
CA TRP A 598 4.76 2.99 22.46
C TRP A 598 4.32 2.06 23.60
N LEU A 599 4.30 2.56 24.84
CA LEU A 599 3.79 1.83 26.01
C LEU A 599 2.33 2.14 26.31
N ASP A 600 1.89 3.38 26.17
CA ASP A 600 0.49 3.79 26.31
C ASP A 600 0.18 4.84 25.25
N THR A 601 -0.60 4.48 24.24
CA THR A 601 -0.85 5.30 23.04
C THR A 601 -1.52 6.63 23.32
N ARG A 602 -2.16 6.77 24.50
CA ARG A 602 -2.76 8.02 25.01
C ARG A 602 -1.73 8.99 25.58
N ARG A 603 -0.49 8.55 25.85
CA ARG A 603 0.57 9.38 26.41
C ARG A 603 1.43 9.93 25.28
N VAL A 604 1.43 11.24 25.11
CA VAL A 604 2.17 11.95 24.05
C VAL A 604 3.41 12.70 24.56
N GLY A 605 3.81 12.45 25.81
CA GLY A 605 5.05 13.00 26.37
C GLY A 605 5.04 14.50 26.70
N TRP A 606 3.87 15.15 26.82
CA TRP A 606 3.76 16.58 27.10
C TRP A 606 4.68 17.12 28.22
N PRO A 607 4.84 16.47 29.40
CA PRO A 607 5.77 16.96 30.43
C PRO A 607 7.22 17.00 29.96
N PHE A 608 7.68 15.96 29.25
CA PHE A 608 9.04 15.88 28.69
C PHE A 608 9.28 16.99 27.65
N LEU A 609 8.27 17.34 26.85
CA LEU A 609 8.34 18.45 25.90
C LEU A 609 8.48 19.80 26.62
N GLN A 610 7.77 20.04 27.73
CA GLN A 610 7.86 21.29 28.48
C GLN A 610 9.22 21.46 29.16
N GLU A 611 9.79 20.40 29.74
CA GLU A 611 11.16 20.40 30.26
C GLU A 611 12.18 20.69 29.13
N ALA A 612 12.04 20.03 27.97
CA ALA A 612 12.93 20.24 26.83
C ALA A 612 12.84 21.67 26.28
N LYS A 613 11.64 22.26 26.19
CA LYS A 613 11.45 23.67 25.82
C LYS A 613 12.14 24.61 26.82
N THR A 614 12.03 24.33 28.10
CA THR A 614 12.61 25.16 29.18
C THR A 614 14.14 25.12 29.14
N LEU A 615 14.72 23.92 29.04
CA LEU A 615 16.16 23.72 28.97
C LEU A 615 16.77 24.30 27.69
N LEU A 616 16.09 24.19 26.54
CA LEU A 616 16.54 24.76 25.27
C LEU A 616 16.48 26.30 25.29
N ARG A 617 15.46 26.90 25.93
CA ARG A 617 15.37 28.37 26.13
C ARG A 617 16.53 28.88 26.99
N TRP A 618 16.82 28.21 28.10
CA TRP A 618 17.93 28.57 28.97
C TRP A 618 19.28 28.45 28.24
N SER A 619 19.48 27.37 27.49
CA SER A 619 20.70 27.15 26.69
C SER A 619 20.88 28.19 25.58
N SER A 620 19.79 28.61 24.93
CA SER A 620 19.81 29.62 23.87
C SER A 620 20.23 31.01 24.37
N GLN A 621 20.01 31.32 25.66
CA GLN A 621 20.39 32.60 26.26
C GLN A 621 21.90 32.71 26.55
N GLN A 622 22.62 31.59 26.66
CA GLN A 622 24.04 31.55 27.08
C GLN A 622 25.04 31.58 25.90
N GLN A 623 24.57 31.52 24.65
CA GLN A 623 25.39 31.67 23.42
C GLN A 623 26.63 30.75 23.32
N PHE A 624 26.43 29.44 23.44
CA PHE A 624 27.50 28.43 23.25
C PHE A 624 27.96 28.33 21.79
N ALA A 625 29.00 29.10 21.43
CA ALA A 625 29.57 29.09 20.07
C ALA A 625 30.07 27.71 19.60
N THR A 626 30.49 26.84 20.52
CA THR A 626 30.98 25.47 20.24
C THR A 626 29.87 24.43 20.09
N ASP A 627 28.64 24.72 20.50
CA ASP A 627 27.50 23.79 20.46
C ASP A 627 26.40 24.25 19.48
N ALA A 628 26.70 25.19 18.58
CA ALA A 628 25.75 25.77 17.63
C ALA A 628 25.00 24.70 16.80
N ASP A 629 25.71 23.69 16.28
CA ASP A 629 25.11 22.60 15.50
C ASP A 629 24.14 21.75 16.32
N LYS A 630 24.46 21.50 17.60
CA LYS A 630 23.58 20.77 18.52
C LYS A 630 22.35 21.60 18.86
N LEU A 631 22.53 22.91 19.06
CA LEU A 631 21.45 23.84 19.35
C LEU A 631 20.47 23.94 18.17
N ASP A 632 20.96 24.00 16.94
CA ASP A 632 20.14 23.96 15.72
C ASP A 632 19.38 22.63 15.57
N PHE A 633 20.07 21.49 15.75
CA PHE A 633 19.46 20.16 15.77
C PHE A 633 18.33 20.04 16.81
N PHE A 634 18.56 20.47 18.05
CA PHE A 634 17.53 20.40 19.10
C PHE A 634 16.37 21.36 18.84
N ASN A 635 16.60 22.56 18.28
CA ASN A 635 15.53 23.47 17.85
C ASN A 635 14.65 22.83 16.77
N LYS A 636 15.24 22.29 15.70
CA LYS A 636 14.53 21.57 14.63
C LYS A 636 13.77 20.36 15.15
N SER A 637 14.37 19.62 16.08
CA SER A 637 13.74 18.48 16.75
C SER A 637 12.50 18.88 17.55
N LEU A 638 12.57 19.98 18.32
CA LEU A 638 11.40 20.50 19.03
C LEU A 638 10.33 21.06 18.09
N VAL A 639 10.68 21.65 16.95
CA VAL A 639 9.67 22.09 15.95
C VAL A 639 8.84 20.93 15.45
N TYR A 640 9.45 19.78 15.13
CA TYR A 640 8.70 18.59 14.71
C TYR A 640 7.84 18.01 15.85
N TRP A 641 8.37 17.91 17.07
CA TRP A 641 7.59 17.39 18.19
C TRP A 641 6.43 18.32 18.56
N ASP A 642 6.64 19.64 18.57
CA ASP A 642 5.60 20.64 18.83
C ASP A 642 4.52 20.66 17.72
N MET A 643 4.91 20.37 16.47
CA MET A 643 3.99 20.14 15.35
C MET A 643 3.07 18.93 15.60
N LEU A 644 3.63 17.78 15.97
CA LEU A 644 2.84 16.57 16.29
C LEU A 644 1.84 16.85 17.43
N ILE A 645 2.32 17.48 18.50
CA ILE A 645 1.51 17.79 19.69
C ILE A 645 0.42 18.81 19.42
N SER A 646 0.63 19.74 18.47
CA SER A 646 -0.35 20.78 18.13
C SER A 646 -1.69 20.24 17.62
N PHE A 647 -1.75 19.00 17.17
CA PHE A 647 -3.01 18.34 16.79
C PHE A 647 -3.90 18.02 18.00
N ILE A 648 -3.31 17.86 19.18
CA ILE A 648 -3.92 17.24 20.36
C ILE A 648 -4.13 18.28 21.47
N TYR A 649 -3.06 19.02 21.76
CA TYR A 649 -2.97 19.99 22.83
C TYR A 649 -2.74 21.39 22.28
N ASP A 650 -3.41 22.35 22.89
CA ASP A 650 -3.18 23.76 22.64
C ASP A 650 -2.10 24.30 23.60
N PRO A 651 -1.26 25.25 23.17
CA PRO A 651 -0.22 25.79 24.04
C PRO A 651 -0.82 26.56 25.23
N GLU A 652 -0.24 26.34 26.41
CA GLU A 652 -0.40 27.22 27.58
C GLU A 652 -0.03 28.67 27.18
N PRO A 653 -0.78 29.71 27.56
CA PRO A 653 -0.48 31.10 27.22
C PRO A 653 0.96 31.48 27.61
N GLY A 654 1.76 31.94 26.62
CA GLY A 654 3.17 32.29 26.83
C GLY A 654 4.17 31.12 26.72
N THR A 655 3.72 29.88 26.49
CA THR A 655 4.62 28.74 26.22
C THR A 655 4.95 28.53 24.74
N ASP A 656 4.46 29.38 23.85
CA ASP A 656 4.65 29.21 22.41
C ASP A 656 6.14 29.26 22.01
N ILE A 657 6.64 28.23 21.32
CA ILE A 657 7.99 28.25 20.73
C ILE A 657 8.06 29.32 19.64
N HIS A 658 6.96 29.60 18.93
CA HIS A 658 6.92 30.61 17.88
C HIS A 658 7.01 32.06 18.39
N GLN A 659 6.94 32.29 19.70
CA GLN A 659 7.31 33.56 20.35
C GLN A 659 8.72 33.55 20.97
N VAL A 660 9.42 32.41 20.97
CA VAL A 660 10.83 32.38 21.36
C VAL A 660 11.65 32.99 20.24
N SER A 661 12.25 34.15 20.50
CA SER A 661 13.19 34.87 19.62
C SER A 661 14.54 34.15 19.45
N ALA A 662 14.50 32.85 19.10
CA ALA A 662 15.67 31.97 18.97
C ALA A 662 15.63 31.07 17.71
N LEU A 663 14.93 31.49 16.66
CA LEU A 663 15.54 31.32 15.33
C LEU A 663 16.83 32.17 15.34
N PRO A 664 17.97 31.66 14.82
CA PRO A 664 19.21 32.43 14.76
C PRO A 664 19.01 33.84 14.19
N SER A 665 19.77 34.79 14.72
CA SER A 665 19.61 36.24 14.50
C SER A 665 19.77 36.73 13.05
N THR A 666 20.03 35.83 12.11
CA THR A 666 19.89 36.04 10.66
C THR A 666 18.44 36.24 10.18
N PHE A 667 17.42 35.80 10.92
CA PHE A 667 16.02 35.83 10.45
C PHE A 667 15.11 36.92 11.06
N GLN A 668 15.55 37.68 12.08
CA GLN A 668 14.66 38.63 12.80
C GLN A 668 15.18 40.06 12.99
N ARG A 669 16.23 40.50 12.28
CA ARG A 669 16.65 41.92 12.28
C ARG A 669 17.10 42.50 10.93
N SER A 670 16.15 42.59 10.00
CA SER A 670 16.00 43.79 9.18
C SER A 670 14.53 44.03 8.90
N GLY A 671 14.02 45.21 9.29
CA GLY A 671 12.88 45.77 8.59
C GLY A 671 13.30 46.15 7.17
N PHE A 672 12.34 46.22 6.26
CA PHE A 672 12.46 46.21 4.79
C PHE A 672 12.61 44.83 4.15
N LEU A 673 11.76 44.64 3.13
CA LEU A 673 11.83 43.56 2.15
C LEU A 673 13.04 43.81 1.23
N ASP A 674 14.24 43.42 1.67
CA ASP A 674 15.38 43.36 0.77
C ASP A 674 15.39 42.02 0.02
N THR A 675 14.94 42.12 -1.23
CA THR A 675 15.06 41.12 -2.29
C THR A 675 16.46 40.50 -2.32
N HIS A 676 16.53 39.17 -2.49
CA HIS A 676 17.74 38.36 -2.76
C HIS A 676 18.60 37.80 -1.60
N SER A 677 18.06 36.92 -0.72
CA SER A 677 18.76 35.66 -0.31
C SER A 677 18.00 34.71 0.65
N GLN A 678 16.68 34.56 0.56
CA GLN A 678 15.97 33.52 1.36
C GLN A 678 15.93 32.18 0.60
N SER A 679 16.61 31.15 1.11
CA SER A 679 16.48 29.78 0.61
C SER A 679 15.44 29.00 1.41
N SER A 680 14.39 28.50 0.75
CA SER A 680 13.32 27.67 1.35
C SER A 680 13.76 26.26 1.80
N TYR A 681 15.07 26.00 1.84
CA TYR A 681 15.71 24.69 2.01
C TYR A 681 16.84 24.76 3.00
N GLU A 682 17.04 23.63 3.68
CA GLU A 682 18.26 23.32 4.42
C GLU A 682 19.24 22.56 3.49
N ALA A 683 20.52 22.88 3.54
CA ALA A 683 21.54 22.18 2.76
C ALA A 683 21.76 20.75 3.27
N ASP A 684 21.78 20.60 4.60
CA ASP A 684 21.86 19.35 5.32
C ASP A 684 20.47 18.97 5.87
N PRO A 685 19.86 17.85 5.43
CA PRO A 685 18.53 17.47 5.89
C PRO A 685 18.51 17.07 7.37
N HIS A 686 17.49 17.51 8.10
CA HIS A 686 17.27 17.15 9.50
C HIS A 686 16.47 15.83 9.61
N PRO A 687 16.79 14.90 10.54
CA PRO A 687 16.10 13.62 10.66
C PRO A 687 14.58 13.70 10.84
N TRP A 688 14.03 14.82 11.33
CA TRP A 688 12.58 14.97 11.55
C TRP A 688 11.89 16.05 10.73
N THR A 689 12.57 17.16 10.42
CA THR A 689 12.00 18.27 9.61
C THR A 689 12.41 18.17 8.14
N GLY A 690 13.17 17.14 7.77
CA GLY A 690 13.60 16.86 6.41
C GLY A 690 14.40 18.02 5.83
N VAL A 691 14.00 18.48 4.64
CA VAL A 691 14.70 19.53 3.88
C VAL A 691 14.15 20.94 4.12
N SER A 692 13.10 21.11 4.92
CA SER A 692 12.46 22.42 5.12
C SER A 692 11.69 22.50 6.46
N ILE A 693 12.37 22.98 7.51
CA ILE A 693 11.75 23.41 8.78
C ILE A 693 10.52 24.32 8.58
N LEU A 694 10.54 25.19 7.57
CA LEU A 694 9.44 26.12 7.28
C LEU A 694 8.13 25.40 6.98
N SER A 695 8.17 24.26 6.28
CA SER A 695 6.97 23.44 6.02
C SER A 695 6.32 22.96 7.32
N SER A 696 7.12 22.50 8.29
CA SER A 696 6.66 22.07 9.61
C SER A 696 6.14 23.25 10.45
N VAL A 697 6.84 24.40 10.45
CA VAL A 697 6.41 25.60 11.20
C VAL A 697 5.07 26.15 10.68
N LEU A 698 4.91 26.25 9.36
CA LEU A 698 3.65 26.71 8.76
C LEU A 698 2.51 25.73 9.03
N PHE A 699 2.79 24.43 9.08
CA PHE A 699 1.79 23.43 9.45
C PHE A 699 1.36 23.59 10.90
N THR A 700 2.28 23.70 11.86
CA THR A 700 1.96 23.94 13.28
C THR A 700 1.12 25.20 13.47
N ARG A 701 1.47 26.31 12.81
CA ARG A 701 0.70 27.56 12.85
C ARG A 701 -0.71 27.38 12.28
N SER A 702 -0.84 26.68 11.15
CA SER A 702 -2.14 26.39 10.51
C SER A 702 -3.06 25.56 11.40
N ILE A 703 -2.53 24.52 12.06
CA ILE A 703 -3.31 23.61 12.91
C ILE A 703 -3.76 24.28 14.21
N ARG A 704 -2.88 25.07 14.84
CA ARG A 704 -3.25 25.92 15.98
C ARG A 704 -4.31 26.95 15.59
N LEU A 705 -4.15 27.55 14.40
CA LEU A 705 -5.18 28.23 13.61
C LEU A 705 -6.55 27.56 13.75
N CYS A 706 -6.66 26.37 13.15
CA CYS A 706 -7.92 25.66 13.04
C CYS A 706 -8.50 25.24 14.40
N ARG A 707 -7.65 24.78 15.34
CA ARG A 707 -8.09 24.38 16.70
C ARG A 707 -8.57 25.55 17.55
N ALA A 708 -7.88 26.70 17.50
CA ALA A 708 -8.30 27.89 18.24
C ALA A 708 -9.66 28.40 17.76
N SER A 709 -9.87 28.41 16.44
CA SER A 709 -11.15 28.72 15.81
C SER A 709 -12.24 27.72 16.24
N ARG A 710 -11.97 26.41 16.14
CA ARG A 710 -12.96 25.38 16.50
C ARG A 710 -13.37 25.44 17.98
N ARG A 711 -12.42 25.65 18.90
CA ARG A 711 -12.71 25.81 20.33
C ARG A 711 -13.60 27.01 20.65
N ARG A 712 -13.46 28.12 19.92
CA ARG A 712 -14.38 29.28 20.06
C ARG A 712 -15.80 28.92 19.64
N ILE A 713 -15.95 28.23 18.49
CA ILE A 713 -17.25 27.79 17.98
C ILE A 713 -17.93 26.82 18.96
N THR A 714 -17.20 25.89 19.57
CA THR A 714 -17.77 24.91 20.52
C THR A 714 -17.88 25.39 21.97
N GLY A 715 -17.11 26.41 22.37
CA GLY A 715 -17.04 26.90 23.76
C GLY A 715 -18.08 27.98 24.10
N SER A 716 -18.74 28.57 23.11
CA SER A 716 -19.85 29.49 23.35
C SER A 716 -21.11 28.73 23.75
N SER A 717 -21.47 28.76 25.05
CA SER A 717 -22.76 28.25 25.56
C SER A 717 -23.96 29.13 25.18
N ARG A 718 -23.81 30.00 24.17
CA ARG A 718 -24.91 30.62 23.43
C ARG A 718 -24.87 30.07 22.01
N ALA A 719 -26.05 29.59 21.61
CA ALA A 719 -26.34 28.82 20.40
C ALA A 719 -25.82 29.45 19.10
N LEU A 720 -25.95 28.65 18.03
CA LEU A 720 -25.81 28.95 16.60
C LEU A 720 -25.69 30.46 16.26
N ASP A 721 -24.73 30.77 15.39
CA ASP A 721 -24.49 32.10 14.79
C ASP A 721 -23.55 33.05 15.56
N SER A 722 -22.41 32.54 16.05
CA SER A 722 -21.22 33.39 16.27
C SER A 722 -20.27 33.26 15.06
N PRO A 723 -20.22 34.23 14.14
CA PRO A 723 -19.39 34.14 12.94
C PRO A 723 -17.89 34.16 13.27
N LEU A 724 -17.10 33.53 12.41
CA LEU A 724 -15.63 33.58 12.46
C LEU A 724 -15.15 35.03 12.59
N THR A 725 -14.22 35.29 13.51
CA THR A 725 -13.79 36.66 13.75
C THR A 725 -12.90 37.14 12.60
N VAL A 726 -13.10 38.40 12.16
CA VAL A 726 -12.31 38.99 11.06
C VAL A 726 -10.78 38.81 11.25
N PRO A 727 -10.20 38.94 12.46
CA PRO A 727 -8.77 38.67 12.67
C PRO A 727 -8.33 37.23 12.42
N GLU A 728 -9.17 36.22 12.66
CA GLU A 728 -8.82 34.81 12.36
C GLU A 728 -8.76 34.56 10.86
N ILE A 729 -9.72 35.13 10.11
CA ILE A 729 -9.75 35.02 8.65
C ILE A 729 -8.53 35.72 8.04
N GLU A 730 -8.11 36.87 8.59
CA GLU A 730 -6.91 37.55 8.10
C GLU A 730 -5.62 36.78 8.40
N GLN A 731 -5.47 36.22 9.61
CA GLN A 731 -4.35 35.32 9.93
C GLN A 731 -4.33 34.06 9.04
N ALA A 732 -5.49 33.53 8.67
CA ALA A 732 -5.60 32.40 7.76
C ALA A 732 -5.15 32.76 6.32
N LYS A 733 -5.44 33.98 5.84
CA LYS A 733 -4.91 34.50 4.56
C LYS A 733 -3.40 34.73 4.59
N GLU A 734 -2.86 35.27 5.68
CA GLU A 734 -1.41 35.45 5.85
C GLU A 734 -0.70 34.10 5.73
N LEU A 735 -1.20 33.08 6.43
CA LEU A 735 -0.69 31.71 6.34
C LEU A 735 -0.85 31.08 4.95
N GLU A 736 -1.98 31.29 4.27
CA GLU A 736 -2.18 30.85 2.89
C GLU A 736 -1.13 31.47 1.95
N VAL A 737 -0.86 32.78 2.07
CA VAL A 737 0.14 33.47 1.25
C VAL A 737 1.55 32.96 1.54
N GLU A 738 1.92 32.79 2.82
CA GLU A 738 3.22 32.19 3.20
C GLU A 738 3.38 30.76 2.63
N LEU A 739 2.32 29.95 2.72
CA LEU A 739 2.31 28.58 2.17
C LEU A 739 2.40 28.55 0.65
N LEU A 740 1.70 29.42 -0.07
CA LEU A 740 1.74 29.48 -1.54
C LEU A 740 3.06 30.06 -2.07
N GLN A 741 3.77 30.87 -1.28
CA GLN A 741 5.10 31.39 -1.63
C GLN A 741 6.24 30.40 -1.36
N LEU A 742 6.01 29.34 -0.58
CA LEU A 742 7.02 28.32 -0.28
C LEU A 742 7.38 27.50 -1.54
N GLN A 743 8.52 27.79 -2.15
CA GLN A 743 8.98 27.10 -3.36
C GLN A 743 9.78 25.83 -3.03
N LEU A 744 9.22 24.65 -3.34
CA LEU A 744 9.81 23.32 -3.13
C LEU A 744 10.13 22.59 -4.46
N SER A 745 11.06 23.17 -5.24
CA SER A 745 11.65 22.59 -6.46
C SER A 745 12.97 21.83 -6.18
N PRO A 746 13.31 20.76 -6.91
CA PRO A 746 14.60 20.10 -6.79
C PRO A 746 15.74 21.00 -7.31
N ARG A 747 16.76 21.27 -6.48
CA ARG A 747 17.97 22.02 -6.84
C ARG A 747 19.24 21.19 -6.57
N PRO A 748 20.34 21.40 -7.34
CA PRO A 748 21.57 20.62 -7.24
C PRO A 748 22.44 20.92 -6.01
N SER A 749 21.89 21.56 -4.97
CA SER A 749 22.61 22.04 -3.78
C SER A 749 22.12 21.41 -2.46
N LEU A 750 21.30 20.36 -2.53
CA LEU A 750 20.93 19.53 -1.39
C LEU A 750 22.01 18.49 -1.18
N ASN A 751 22.55 18.40 0.04
CA ASN A 751 23.48 17.34 0.38
C ASN A 751 22.74 15.99 0.39
N ASP A 752 23.44 14.94 -0.04
CA ASP A 752 22.92 13.57 0.05
C ASP A 752 22.87 13.15 1.51
N THR A 753 21.74 12.57 1.93
CA THR A 753 21.62 11.95 3.25
C THR A 753 22.61 10.78 3.39
N GLY A 754 23.01 10.15 2.29
CA GLY A 754 23.81 8.93 2.29
C GLY A 754 23.03 7.69 2.73
N ASP A 755 21.71 7.82 2.93
CA ASP A 755 20.78 6.72 3.15
C ASP A 755 20.28 6.22 1.79
N LYS A 756 20.60 4.95 1.46
CA LYS A 756 20.22 4.33 0.19
C LYS A 756 18.71 4.15 0.02
N CYS A 757 17.96 4.10 1.12
CA CYS A 757 16.51 3.99 1.11
C CYS A 757 15.82 5.36 1.03
N THR A 758 16.49 6.44 1.44
CA THR A 758 15.90 7.78 1.54
C THR A 758 16.64 8.82 0.70
N SER A 759 16.28 8.91 -0.58
CA SER A 759 16.77 9.97 -1.45
C SER A 759 16.27 11.35 -1.01
N SER A 760 17.03 12.42 -1.29
CA SER A 760 16.62 13.80 -0.99
C SER A 760 15.29 14.21 -1.66
N ASN A 761 14.92 13.55 -2.77
CA ASN A 761 13.60 13.72 -3.40
C ASN A 761 12.46 13.16 -2.54
N HIS A 762 12.67 12.09 -1.76
CA HIS A 762 11.64 11.59 -0.84
C HIS A 762 11.35 12.62 0.25
N LEU A 763 12.40 13.25 0.81
CA LEU A 763 12.26 14.32 1.80
C LEU A 763 11.63 15.59 1.21
N LEU A 764 11.92 15.91 -0.07
CA LEU A 764 11.25 17.00 -0.78
C LEU A 764 9.75 16.74 -0.95
N HIS A 765 9.34 15.52 -1.33
CA HIS A 765 7.92 15.15 -1.40
C HIS A 765 7.24 15.18 -0.02
N VAL A 766 7.94 14.85 1.07
CA VAL A 766 7.40 15.04 2.43
C VAL A 766 7.16 16.52 2.74
N ALA A 767 8.09 17.41 2.39
CA ALA A 767 7.91 18.86 2.56
C ALA A 767 6.75 19.42 1.70
N GLU A 768 6.63 18.99 0.44
CA GLU A 768 5.49 19.33 -0.44
C GLU A 768 4.17 18.84 0.16
N ALA A 769 4.14 17.62 0.70
CA ALA A 769 2.96 17.06 1.35
C ALA A 769 2.58 17.84 2.63
N TYR A 770 3.53 18.31 3.45
CA TYR A 770 3.26 19.18 4.60
C TYR A 770 2.69 20.55 4.18
N GLN A 771 3.24 21.17 3.14
CA GLN A 771 2.72 22.41 2.56
C GLN A 771 1.26 22.25 2.10
N LEU A 772 0.98 21.20 1.32
CA LEU A 772 -0.36 20.92 0.80
C LEU A 772 -1.34 20.50 1.90
N ALA A 773 -0.89 19.74 2.90
CA ALA A 773 -1.71 19.37 4.06
C ALA A 773 -2.07 20.59 4.92
N SER A 774 -1.17 21.57 5.04
CA SER A 774 -1.46 22.85 5.71
C SER A 774 -2.59 23.60 5.01
N LEU A 775 -2.49 23.76 3.68
CA LEU A 775 -3.54 24.37 2.86
C LEU A 775 -4.87 23.60 2.97
N LEU A 776 -4.83 22.26 2.96
CA LEU A 776 -6.02 21.43 3.14
C LEU A 776 -6.73 21.73 4.46
N GLN A 777 -6.00 21.78 5.59
CA GLN A 777 -6.62 22.04 6.90
C GLN A 777 -7.13 23.48 7.03
N LEU A 778 -6.44 24.47 6.44
CA LEU A 778 -6.94 25.84 6.35
C LEU A 778 -8.23 25.92 5.54
N TYR A 779 -8.30 25.28 4.37
CA TYR A 779 -9.50 25.32 3.51
C TYR A 779 -10.70 24.54 4.07
N ILE A 780 -10.47 23.48 4.85
CA ILE A 780 -11.54 22.76 5.56
C ILE A 780 -12.16 23.64 6.65
N GLN A 781 -11.36 24.39 7.41
CA GLN A 781 -11.83 25.22 8.53
C GLN A 781 -12.25 26.65 8.11
N PHE A 782 -11.67 27.19 7.04
CA PHE A 782 -11.92 28.55 6.53
C PHE A 782 -12.32 28.52 5.03
N PRO A 783 -13.53 28.05 4.66
CA PRO A 783 -13.97 27.97 3.26
C PRO A 783 -14.00 29.33 2.53
N SER A 784 -14.05 30.45 3.27
CA SER A 784 -14.01 31.81 2.74
C SER A 784 -12.70 32.16 2.01
N LEU A 785 -11.58 31.49 2.32
CA LEU A 785 -10.33 31.62 1.57
C LEU A 785 -10.52 31.21 0.10
N LEU A 786 -11.16 30.05 -0.11
CA LEU A 786 -11.50 29.55 -1.45
C LEU A 786 -12.50 30.44 -2.19
N ALA A 787 -13.37 31.14 -1.46
CA ALA A 787 -14.34 32.06 -2.01
C ALA A 787 -13.71 33.36 -2.55
N HIS A 788 -12.61 33.86 -1.96
CA HIS A 788 -11.97 35.09 -2.45
C HIS A 788 -11.35 34.96 -3.86
N HIS A 789 -11.07 33.73 -4.32
CA HIS A 789 -10.63 33.46 -5.69
C HIS A 789 -11.78 33.39 -6.71
N SER A 790 -13.04 33.54 -6.30
CA SER A 790 -14.22 33.57 -7.17
C SER A 790 -15.13 34.78 -6.85
N GLN A 791 -15.35 35.65 -7.82
CA GLN A 791 -16.10 36.91 -7.67
C GLN A 791 -17.63 36.74 -7.46
N LEU A 792 -18.10 35.63 -6.86
CA LEU A 792 -19.48 35.15 -6.96
C LEU A 792 -20.11 34.58 -5.66
N VAL A 793 -19.47 34.64 -4.50
CA VAL A 793 -20.00 34.03 -3.25
C VAL A 793 -20.39 35.11 -2.22
N PRO A 794 -21.61 35.06 -1.62
CA PRO A 794 -22.02 35.93 -0.52
C PRO A 794 -21.24 35.71 0.78
N ARG A 795 -21.54 36.53 1.80
CA ARG A 795 -20.83 36.54 3.10
C ARG A 795 -21.04 35.29 3.96
N ASP A 796 -22.15 34.59 3.77
CA ASP A 796 -22.47 33.30 4.37
C ASP A 796 -22.82 32.31 3.24
N PRO A 797 -22.01 31.27 3.00
CA PRO A 797 -22.30 30.28 1.97
C PRO A 797 -23.35 29.28 2.45
N SER A 798 -24.29 28.92 1.57
CA SER A 798 -25.25 27.85 1.87
C SER A 798 -24.56 26.47 1.96
N GLU A 799 -25.21 25.48 2.59
CA GLU A 799 -24.70 24.09 2.65
C GLU A 799 -24.42 23.50 1.25
N VAL A 800 -25.24 23.91 0.27
CA VAL A 800 -25.09 23.54 -1.15
C VAL A 800 -23.79 24.12 -1.73
N GLU A 801 -23.48 25.38 -1.44
CA GLU A 801 -22.23 26.04 -1.88
C GLU A 801 -21.00 25.42 -1.19
N THR A 802 -21.10 25.12 0.10
CA THR A 802 -20.04 24.43 0.86
C THR A 802 -19.76 23.04 0.29
N THR A 803 -20.79 22.29 -0.09
CA THR A 803 -20.63 20.99 -0.76
C THR A 803 -20.00 21.15 -2.15
N MET A 804 -20.36 22.19 -2.92
CA MET A 804 -19.69 22.49 -4.19
C MET A 804 -18.21 22.84 -4.03
N LEU A 805 -17.83 23.60 -3.00
CA LEU A 805 -16.44 23.91 -2.68
C LEU A 805 -15.65 22.63 -2.36
N TRP A 806 -16.25 21.72 -1.59
CA TRP A 806 -15.62 20.44 -1.25
C TRP A 806 -15.26 19.62 -2.50
N HIS A 807 -16.21 19.43 -3.42
CA HIS A 807 -15.96 18.71 -4.67
C HIS A 807 -15.00 19.44 -5.63
N LYS A 808 -15.01 20.78 -5.67
CA LYS A 808 -14.21 21.56 -6.65
C LYS A 808 -12.79 21.93 -6.18
N ARG A 809 -12.50 21.82 -4.88
CA ARG A 809 -11.22 22.28 -4.28
C ARG A 809 -10.65 21.29 -3.27
N ILE A 810 -11.43 20.87 -2.27
CA ILE A 810 -10.93 20.02 -1.17
C ILE A 810 -10.52 18.62 -1.67
N ILE A 811 -11.41 17.92 -2.38
CA ILE A 811 -11.07 16.58 -2.88
C ILE A 811 -9.92 16.63 -3.90
N PRO A 812 -9.89 17.53 -4.91
CA PRO A 812 -8.74 17.66 -5.82
C PRO A 812 -7.41 17.94 -5.10
N LEU A 813 -7.38 18.82 -4.09
CA LEU A 813 -6.18 19.08 -3.29
C LEU A 813 -5.75 17.83 -2.49
N THR A 814 -6.71 17.09 -1.96
CA THR A 814 -6.47 15.84 -1.22
C THR A 814 -5.89 14.76 -2.13
N LEU A 815 -6.42 14.62 -3.35
CA LEU A 815 -5.88 13.72 -4.36
C LEU A 815 -4.47 14.14 -4.77
N ARG A 816 -4.17 15.45 -4.84
CA ARG A 816 -2.80 15.94 -5.07
C ARG A 816 -1.83 15.59 -3.94
N ILE A 817 -2.26 15.65 -2.67
CA ILE A 817 -1.43 15.16 -1.54
C ILE A 817 -1.15 13.66 -1.71
N ILE A 818 -2.16 12.87 -2.09
CA ILE A 818 -2.01 11.44 -2.34
C ILE A 818 -1.05 11.16 -3.50
N GLU A 819 -1.12 11.89 -4.62
CA GLU A 819 -0.13 11.77 -5.72
C GLU A 819 1.31 12.05 -5.26
N VAL A 820 1.52 13.00 -4.34
CA VAL A 820 2.85 13.33 -3.81
C VAL A 820 3.34 12.21 -2.89
N LEU A 821 2.48 11.69 -2.02
CA LEU A 821 2.78 10.55 -1.16
C LEU A 821 3.00 9.24 -1.95
N GLU A 822 2.32 9.03 -3.08
CA GLU A 822 2.52 7.89 -3.98
C GLU A 822 3.91 7.88 -4.65
N ARG A 823 4.58 9.05 -4.77
CA ARG A 823 5.96 9.15 -5.27
C ARG A 823 7.02 8.72 -4.26
N ILE A 824 6.64 8.45 -3.00
CA ILE A 824 7.54 8.00 -1.94
C ILE A 824 7.44 6.46 -1.81
N PRO A 825 8.51 5.69 -2.06
CA PRO A 825 8.53 4.24 -1.84
C PRO A 825 8.09 3.83 -0.43
N SER A 826 7.59 2.60 -0.27
CA SER A 826 7.19 2.06 1.04
C SER A 826 8.42 1.84 1.94
N GLU A 827 9.56 1.60 1.32
CA GLU A 827 10.84 1.25 1.92
C GLU A 827 11.65 2.49 2.33
N SER A 828 11.13 3.70 2.09
CA SER A 828 11.80 4.95 2.42
C SER A 828 11.88 5.16 3.94
N GLY A 829 13.08 5.47 4.45
CA GLY A 829 13.30 5.83 5.86
C GLY A 829 12.52 7.07 6.30
N SER A 830 12.07 7.90 5.35
CA SER A 830 11.12 8.99 5.59
C SER A 830 9.75 8.52 6.12
N SER A 831 9.52 7.22 6.32
CA SER A 831 8.34 6.65 6.95
C SER A 831 8.09 7.21 8.37
N ALA A 832 9.14 7.50 9.16
CA ALA A 832 8.98 8.07 10.51
C ALA A 832 8.30 9.45 10.56
N ILE A 833 8.37 10.21 9.45
CA ILE A 833 7.88 11.60 9.31
C ILE A 833 6.68 11.73 8.38
N GLN A 834 6.00 10.60 8.11
CA GLN A 834 4.87 10.50 7.18
C GLN A 834 3.47 10.32 7.81
N PRO A 835 3.25 9.61 8.94
CA PRO A 835 1.91 9.14 9.31
C PRO A 835 0.85 10.23 9.46
N LEU A 836 1.24 11.37 10.03
CA LEU A 836 0.37 12.54 10.22
C LEU A 836 -0.17 13.09 8.88
N LEU A 837 0.61 12.99 7.79
CA LEU A 837 0.18 13.41 6.44
C LEU A 837 -0.96 12.53 5.91
N TYR A 838 -0.92 11.22 6.21
CA TYR A 838 -1.97 10.28 5.83
C TYR A 838 -3.27 10.52 6.64
N VAL A 839 -3.15 10.80 7.94
CA VAL A 839 -4.28 11.22 8.79
C VAL A 839 -4.90 12.52 8.26
N CYS A 840 -4.08 13.51 7.90
CA CYS A 840 -4.57 14.78 7.34
C CYS A 840 -5.22 14.61 5.97
N ALA A 841 -4.64 13.83 5.07
CA ALA A 841 -5.25 13.50 3.78
C ALA A 841 -6.60 12.78 3.94
N ALA A 842 -6.75 11.91 4.95
CA ALA A 842 -8.02 11.23 5.22
C ALA A 842 -9.18 12.19 5.49
N THR A 843 -8.92 13.37 6.08
CA THR A 843 -9.96 14.39 6.37
C THR A 843 -10.59 15.01 5.12
N GLY A 844 -9.90 15.02 3.98
CA GLY A 844 -10.46 15.52 2.73
C GLY A 844 -11.29 14.49 1.93
N LEU A 845 -11.16 13.19 2.26
CA LEU A 845 -11.77 12.08 1.52
C LEU A 845 -13.21 11.79 1.96
N ARG A 846 -14.08 12.79 1.79
CA ARG A 846 -15.53 12.65 1.97
C ARG A 846 -16.21 12.17 0.69
N TYR A 847 -17.16 11.24 0.82
CA TYR A 847 -18.12 10.91 -0.22
C TYR A 847 -19.41 11.71 -0.01
N THR A 848 -19.97 12.23 -1.11
CA THR A 848 -21.25 12.93 -1.13
C THR A 848 -21.97 12.55 -2.43
N PRO A 849 -23.14 11.88 -2.40
CA PRO A 849 -23.91 11.58 -3.60
C PRO A 849 -24.50 12.86 -4.20
N THR A 850 -24.58 12.96 -5.53
CA THR A 850 -25.01 14.20 -6.23
C THR A 850 -26.28 14.02 -7.06
N SER A 851 -27.27 14.92 -6.87
CA SER A 851 -28.54 15.11 -7.62
C SER A 851 -29.75 14.25 -7.14
N ARG A 852 -31.01 14.74 -7.00
CA ARG A 852 -31.62 16.10 -7.17
C ARG A 852 -32.91 16.30 -6.32
N LEU A 853 -33.19 17.56 -5.97
CA LEU A 853 -34.46 18.27 -5.66
C LEU A 853 -35.77 17.50 -5.27
N GLU A 854 -36.25 17.83 -4.06
CA GLU A 854 -37.66 18.08 -3.66
C GLU A 854 -38.82 17.25 -4.26
N THR A 855 -39.45 16.42 -3.41
CA THR A 855 -40.92 16.47 -3.23
C THR A 855 -41.30 16.18 -1.78
N GLU A 856 -42.52 16.57 -1.38
CA GLU A 856 -42.91 16.79 0.01
C GLU A 856 -43.29 15.52 0.82
N SER A 857 -43.20 15.66 2.13
CA SER A 857 -43.61 14.68 3.14
C SER A 857 -45.07 14.25 3.03
N ASN A 858 -45.36 12.96 3.24
CA ASN A 858 -46.64 12.53 3.80
C ASN A 858 -46.46 11.39 4.82
N SER A 859 -47.03 11.59 6.01
CA SER A 859 -47.16 10.59 7.06
C SER A 859 -48.22 9.54 6.71
N ILE A 860 -48.03 8.28 7.12
CA ILE A 860 -49.11 7.39 7.60
C ILE A 860 -48.53 6.24 8.44
N SER A 861 -49.35 5.77 9.37
CA SER A 861 -49.03 4.85 10.47
C SER A 861 -49.11 3.36 10.13
N GLY A 862 -48.30 2.56 10.85
CA GLY A 862 -48.75 1.26 11.39
C GLY A 862 -48.46 0.01 10.56
N GLY A 863 -47.55 -0.83 11.05
CA GLY A 863 -47.29 -2.18 10.54
C GLY A 863 -47.03 -3.16 11.67
N SER A 864 -47.82 -4.23 11.76
CA SER A 864 -47.73 -5.24 12.84
C SER A 864 -46.55 -6.19 12.62
N GLN A 865 -45.90 -6.65 13.69
CA GLN A 865 -44.88 -7.70 13.62
C GLN A 865 -45.49 -9.01 13.11
N ALA A 866 -44.96 -9.52 11.99
CA ALA A 866 -45.27 -10.84 11.46
C ALA A 866 -44.20 -11.85 11.90
N LYS A 867 -44.63 -13.05 12.35
CA LYS A 867 -43.72 -14.16 12.62
C LYS A 867 -43.06 -14.66 11.32
N PRO A 868 -41.79 -15.10 11.37
CA PRO A 868 -41.10 -15.61 10.19
C PRO A 868 -41.79 -16.87 9.64
N ARG A 869 -41.99 -16.90 8.33
CA ARG A 869 -42.37 -18.10 7.57
C ARG A 869 -41.09 -18.85 7.14
N PRO A 870 -41.18 -20.13 6.76
CA PRO A 870 -40.07 -20.80 6.06
C PRO A 870 -39.71 -20.04 4.79
N MET A 871 -38.42 -19.98 4.45
CA MET A 871 -37.97 -19.40 3.17
C MET A 871 -38.29 -20.38 2.04
N GLU A 872 -38.92 -19.88 0.98
CA GLU A 872 -39.36 -20.68 -0.17
C GLU A 872 -38.75 -20.17 -1.49
N SER A 873 -38.04 -19.03 -1.47
CA SER A 873 -37.48 -18.39 -2.67
C SER A 873 -36.08 -17.79 -2.48
N ILE A 874 -35.30 -17.77 -3.57
CA ILE A 874 -34.02 -17.01 -3.66
C ILE A 874 -34.26 -15.50 -3.44
N LEU A 875 -35.46 -15.00 -3.75
CA LEU A 875 -35.83 -13.60 -3.48
C LEU A 875 -35.90 -13.31 -1.97
N ASP A 876 -36.32 -14.28 -1.15
CA ASP A 876 -36.35 -14.14 0.32
C ASP A 876 -34.92 -13.93 0.87
N TYR A 877 -33.92 -14.55 0.22
CA TYR A 877 -32.51 -14.37 0.55
C TYR A 877 -31.97 -12.98 0.16
N LEU A 878 -32.54 -12.37 -0.89
CA LEU A 878 -32.21 -11.00 -1.30
C LEU A 878 -32.94 -9.96 -0.44
N ASP A 879 -34.14 -10.26 0.05
CA ASP A 879 -34.86 -9.41 1.00
C ASP A 879 -34.20 -9.37 2.39
N LEU A 880 -33.45 -10.41 2.77
CA LEU A 880 -32.57 -10.39 3.96
C LEU A 880 -31.31 -9.50 3.81
N LEU A 881 -30.98 -9.06 2.59
CA LEU A 881 -29.87 -8.12 2.35
C LEU A 881 -30.31 -6.65 2.41
N LYS A 882 -31.61 -6.37 2.56
CA LYS A 882 -32.14 -5.02 2.77
C LYS A 882 -31.92 -4.60 4.21
N ASP A 883 -31.39 -3.40 4.41
CA ASP A 883 -31.23 -2.83 5.74
C ASP A 883 -32.63 -2.68 6.39
N PRO A 884 -32.84 -3.08 7.67
CA PRO A 884 -34.13 -2.92 8.34
C PRO A 884 -34.73 -1.51 8.28
N LEU A 885 -33.91 -0.49 8.02
CA LEU A 885 -34.32 0.91 7.87
C LEU A 885 -34.91 1.26 6.49
N GLU A 886 -34.82 0.41 5.46
CA GLU A 886 -35.38 0.65 4.11
C GLU A 886 -36.91 0.40 4.05
N HIS A 887 -37.68 1.12 4.87
CA HIS A 887 -39.15 1.10 4.88
C HIS A 887 -39.76 2.28 4.10
N SER A 888 -39.35 2.46 2.84
CA SER A 888 -40.04 3.35 1.88
C SER A 888 -40.01 2.76 0.47
N LYS A 889 -41.20 2.51 -0.11
CA LYS A 889 -41.34 2.18 -1.53
C LYS A 889 -41.16 3.44 -2.38
N GLU A 890 -39.92 3.75 -2.72
CA GLU A 890 -39.58 4.54 -3.90
C GLU A 890 -38.68 3.69 -4.80
N ASP A 891 -38.81 3.85 -6.11
CA ASP A 891 -38.03 3.07 -7.08
C ASP A 891 -36.53 3.31 -6.86
N VAL A 892 -35.77 2.23 -6.69
CA VAL A 892 -34.32 2.30 -6.45
C VAL A 892 -33.62 2.60 -7.77
N ASP A 893 -33.64 3.88 -8.15
CA ASP A 893 -32.80 4.42 -9.21
C ASP A 893 -31.32 4.18 -8.85
N LEU A 894 -30.62 3.46 -9.72
CA LEU A 894 -29.22 3.09 -9.54
C LEU A 894 -28.36 4.35 -9.35
N LEU A 895 -27.91 4.61 -8.11
CA LEU A 895 -27.09 5.77 -7.77
C LEU A 895 -25.90 5.91 -8.73
N PRO A 896 -25.82 7.00 -9.52
CA PRO A 896 -24.76 7.14 -10.52
C PRO A 896 -23.43 7.40 -9.83
N VAL A 897 -22.59 6.36 -9.76
CA VAL A 897 -21.24 6.44 -9.16
C VAL A 897 -20.39 7.41 -9.97
N SER A 898 -20.16 8.60 -9.41
CA SER A 898 -19.35 9.63 -10.06
C SER A 898 -17.87 9.24 -10.12
N GLN A 899 -17.14 9.82 -11.08
CA GLN A 899 -15.69 9.63 -11.17
C GLN A 899 -14.98 10.06 -9.87
N MET A 900 -15.47 11.13 -9.23
CA MET A 900 -14.98 11.59 -7.93
C MET A 900 -15.16 10.54 -6.83
N ALA A 901 -16.29 9.82 -6.80
CA ALA A 901 -16.51 8.74 -5.84
C ALA A 901 -15.51 7.60 -5.99
N ILE A 902 -15.18 7.23 -7.25
CA ILE A 902 -14.16 6.23 -7.55
C ILE A 902 -12.78 6.68 -7.07
N ASP A 903 -12.43 7.96 -7.26
CA ASP A 903 -11.11 8.46 -6.87
C ASP A 903 -10.99 8.69 -5.35
N VAL A 904 -12.06 9.09 -4.66
CA VAL A 904 -12.16 9.05 -3.19
C VAL A 904 -11.98 7.61 -2.68
N SER A 905 -12.65 6.63 -3.28
CA SER A 905 -12.51 5.21 -2.91
C SER A 905 -11.07 4.70 -3.05
N LYS A 906 -10.40 5.02 -4.17
CA LYS A 906 -8.96 4.71 -4.35
C LYS A 906 -8.08 5.40 -3.31
N GLY A 907 -8.32 6.67 -3.03
CA GLY A 907 -7.57 7.43 -2.03
C GLY A 907 -7.71 6.82 -0.64
N ARG A 908 -8.93 6.42 -0.26
CA ARG A 908 -9.21 5.75 1.01
C ARG A 908 -8.44 4.41 1.11
N ALA A 909 -8.45 3.62 0.04
CA ALA A 909 -7.71 2.36 -0.04
C ALA A 909 -6.17 2.55 0.01
N PHE A 910 -5.64 3.58 -0.65
CA PHE A 910 -4.20 3.91 -0.60
C PHE A 910 -3.75 4.28 0.81
N ILE A 911 -4.50 5.16 1.50
CA ILE A 911 -4.18 5.60 2.86
C ILE A 911 -4.15 4.42 3.83
N LEU A 912 -5.19 3.57 3.85
CA LEU A 912 -5.22 2.39 4.73
C LEU A 912 -4.08 1.42 4.42
N ARG A 913 -3.77 1.20 3.14
CA ARG A 913 -2.65 0.33 2.74
C ARG A 913 -1.30 0.86 3.25
N ARG A 914 -1.04 2.17 3.14
CA ARG A 914 0.21 2.78 3.62
C ARG A 914 0.32 2.77 5.15
N LEU A 915 -0.77 3.07 5.86
CA LEU A 915 -0.81 2.94 7.33
C LEU A 915 -0.56 1.48 7.78
N SER A 916 -1.07 0.49 7.05
CA SER A 916 -0.77 -0.93 7.33
C SER A 916 0.70 -1.27 7.15
N VAL A 917 1.35 -0.83 6.07
CA VAL A 917 2.80 -1.04 5.84
C VAL A 917 3.63 -0.36 6.93
N PHE A 918 3.27 0.86 7.34
CA PHE A 918 3.98 1.53 8.43
C PHE A 918 3.89 0.79 9.78
N LYS A 919 2.85 -0.01 10.03
CA LYS A 919 2.75 -0.85 11.25
C LYS A 919 3.73 -2.03 11.27
N GLU A 920 4.35 -2.36 10.14
CA GLU A 920 5.39 -3.39 10.02
C GLU A 920 6.79 -2.81 10.28
N CYS A 921 7.01 -1.52 9.98
CA CYS A 921 8.31 -0.86 10.10
C CYS A 921 8.44 0.08 11.33
N LEU A 922 7.34 0.66 11.79
CA LEU A 922 7.26 1.57 12.94
C LEU A 922 6.49 0.91 14.09
N HIS A 923 6.44 1.56 15.26
CA HIS A 923 5.67 1.02 16.38
C HIS A 923 4.16 0.93 16.06
N PRO A 924 3.54 -0.26 16.16
CA PRO A 924 2.17 -0.46 15.68
C PRO A 924 1.10 0.17 16.56
N GLY A 925 1.42 0.57 17.80
CA GLY A 925 0.47 1.15 18.76
C GLY A 925 -0.12 2.47 18.26
N PRO A 926 0.69 3.55 18.13
CA PRO A 926 0.21 4.84 17.64
C PRO A 926 -0.45 4.76 16.26
N LEU A 927 0.10 3.95 15.35
CA LEU A 927 -0.46 3.75 14.01
C LEU A 927 -1.80 3.00 14.02
N GLY A 928 -2.01 2.09 14.97
CA GLY A 928 -3.31 1.46 15.17
C GLY A 928 -4.40 2.46 15.60
N VAL A 929 -4.04 3.48 16.38
CA VAL A 929 -4.96 4.59 16.72
C VAL A 929 -5.25 5.45 15.49
N ALA A 930 -4.21 5.84 14.72
CA ALA A 930 -4.37 6.62 13.49
C ALA A 930 -5.22 5.89 12.43
N GLU A 931 -5.02 4.57 12.26
CA GLU A 931 -5.83 3.73 11.38
C GLU A 931 -7.28 3.63 11.86
N LYS A 932 -7.51 3.49 13.17
CA LYS A 932 -8.85 3.47 13.76
C LYS A 932 -9.57 4.81 13.58
N PHE A 933 -8.90 5.92 13.89
CA PHE A 933 -9.42 7.28 13.66
C PHE A 933 -9.82 7.49 12.19
N THR A 934 -8.97 7.08 11.25
CA THR A 934 -9.24 7.16 9.81
C THR A 934 -10.53 6.43 9.42
N LYS A 935 -10.76 5.23 9.96
CA LYS A 935 -11.98 4.44 9.70
C LYS A 935 -13.23 5.08 10.34
N GLU A 936 -13.13 5.51 11.60
CA GLU A 936 -14.22 6.16 12.33
C GLU A 936 -14.61 7.50 11.69
N LEU A 937 -13.64 8.25 11.15
CA LEU A 937 -13.87 9.49 10.41
C LEU A 937 -14.67 9.26 9.12
N TRP A 938 -14.31 8.24 8.35
CA TRP A 938 -15.03 7.91 7.13
C TRP A 938 -16.42 7.31 7.41
N ALA A 939 -16.56 6.48 8.45
CA ALA A 939 -17.88 6.03 8.91
C ALA A 939 -18.78 7.22 9.27
N ALA A 940 -18.28 8.18 10.07
CA ALA A 940 -19.02 9.39 10.41
C ALA A 940 -19.34 10.26 9.18
N TYR A 941 -18.45 10.35 8.17
CA TYR A 941 -18.72 11.06 6.92
C TYR A 941 -19.79 10.40 6.05
N ASP A 942 -19.86 9.07 6.07
CA ASP A 942 -20.75 8.27 5.23
C ASP A 942 -22.14 8.07 5.90
N GLU A 943 -22.21 8.08 7.24
CA GLU A 943 -23.45 8.08 8.05
C GLU A 943 -24.14 9.45 8.14
N ALA A 944 -23.43 10.54 7.88
CA ALA A 944 -23.95 11.90 8.02
C ALA A 944 -25.12 12.18 7.04
N PRO A 945 -26.13 12.98 7.45
CA PRO A 945 -27.24 13.35 6.56
C PRO A 945 -26.77 13.93 5.23
N ARG A 946 -27.49 13.64 4.15
CA ARG A 946 -27.18 14.17 2.81
C ARG A 946 -27.07 15.70 2.89
N TRP A 947 -25.93 16.24 2.43
CA TRP A 947 -25.56 17.67 2.44
C TRP A 947 -25.13 18.28 3.80
N SER A 948 -25.29 17.60 4.94
CA SER A 948 -24.78 18.08 6.24
C SER A 948 -23.24 18.09 6.26
N MET A 949 -22.64 19.22 6.64
CA MET A 949 -21.19 19.38 6.80
C MET A 949 -20.72 19.36 8.27
N ASP A 950 -21.56 18.85 9.18
CA ASP A 950 -21.37 18.97 10.64
C ASP A 950 -20.22 18.15 11.22
N VAL A 951 -19.76 17.12 10.50
CA VAL A 951 -18.72 16.19 10.97
C VAL A 951 -17.34 16.86 10.97
N CYS A 952 -16.98 17.45 12.10
CA CYS A 952 -15.62 17.94 12.35
C CYS A 952 -14.73 16.82 12.89
N TRP A 953 -13.60 16.60 12.20
CA TRP A 953 -12.63 15.57 12.56
C TRP A 953 -12.00 15.80 13.95
N ILE A 954 -11.75 17.06 14.35
CA ILE A 954 -11.22 17.41 15.68
C ILE A 954 -12.21 17.01 16.77
N SER A 955 -13.48 17.38 16.61
CA SER A 955 -14.54 17.05 17.56
C SER A 955 -14.82 15.53 17.62
N LEU A 956 -14.65 14.82 16.51
CA LEU A 956 -14.77 13.36 16.48
C LEU A 956 -13.62 12.66 17.20
N MET A 957 -12.37 13.10 16.97
CA MET A 957 -11.17 12.60 17.64
C MET A 957 -11.30 12.73 19.17
N ASP A 958 -11.77 13.88 19.64
CA ASP A 958 -12.01 14.16 21.06
C ASP A 958 -13.17 13.31 21.62
N LYS A 959 -14.30 13.21 20.89
CA LYS A 959 -15.48 12.43 21.31
C LYS A 959 -15.19 10.92 21.42
N LYS A 960 -14.29 10.39 20.58
CA LYS A 960 -13.95 8.95 20.51
C LYS A 960 -12.67 8.59 21.27
N ASP A 961 -11.98 9.56 21.87
CA ASP A 961 -10.69 9.41 22.55
C ASP A 961 -9.62 8.72 21.67
N LEU A 962 -9.48 9.19 20.43
CA LEU A 962 -8.58 8.61 19.41
C LEU A 962 -7.36 9.50 19.16
N ARG A 963 -6.73 9.98 20.24
CA ARG A 963 -5.53 10.84 20.20
C ARG A 963 -4.25 10.01 20.27
N THR A 964 -3.22 10.37 19.52
CA THR A 964 -1.90 9.74 19.61
C THR A 964 -0.76 10.63 19.10
N MET A 965 0.50 10.19 19.18
CA MET A 965 1.66 10.98 18.72
C MET A 965 1.65 11.37 17.23
N PHE A 966 0.74 10.82 16.42
CA PHE A 966 0.55 11.16 15.01
C PHE A 966 -0.79 11.88 14.73
N GLY A 967 -1.36 12.53 15.76
CA GLY A 967 -2.72 13.08 15.79
C GLY A 967 -3.62 12.26 16.70
#